data_AF-A0A8X6KAY2-F1
#
_entry.id   AF-A0A8X6KAY2-F1
#
_cell.length_a   1.000
_cell.length_b   1.000
_cell.length_c   1.000
_cell.angle_alpha   90.00
_cell.angle_beta   90.00
_cell.angle_gamma   90.00
#
_symmetry.space_group_name_H-M   'P 1'
#
loop_
_entity.id
_entity.type
_entity.pdbx_description
1 polymer ?
#
loop_
_entity_poly.entity_id
_entity_poly.type
_entity_poly.pdbx_seq_one_letter_code
_entity_poly.pdbx_strand_id
1 'polypeptide(L)'
;MSRSILQPTRPELLPACVAVFCHPEDTRYTHLIGETAVVPITETKVPIIADDKVKIDKGTGLVMCCTFGDELDIYWQQKHNLPMKIIIDQDGRMNLHSVHGQKEEEWIPVSGHWDDTIGGTGIQEIEEWIPVSATRMTGERATQMTKEGVILPHPGVIPVRDTGIQEKEPVSATRITNNILNEINGLRVKEARKRMIEILTEKELLIESTNISHSVKCAERSGAPLEILPTYQWFIKTLEQKAQVLDKVKECNWHPSNMRKRMEVWIEGLNWDWCISRQRYFGVPFPAWYSKRKGEEGKIILAEIKNLPIDPLKDLPKGYSKEEVIPDQDVMDTWATSSITPQLSALAVNSEFSLPNHRYNTVFPADLRSQSHEIIRTWAFYTILKAHYHADSLPWKNIMISGWCLADDKKKMSKSKGNIITPHVILETYGADVVRYWAANSRLGVDTVYSENIFKIGKRLVTKLWNASKFVSMFMEKHQVMSINSAHETIDKWILSKLYKVIERAINNLLQFEYCEALGVIEEFFWKDFCDNYLELVKKRAYGSSLSAKQSLAYVLNVILRLFAPFLPYITEEIYHHLYSYNSVHNQSNWPSKEELIYDKYSEEMGDNVIQILNIIRKMKADNNVSVKHLIKKLVIKASVQEDKLDQSAQDDLQAVCNAETIEWMQSELETEDGKYIVNIDLY
;
A
#
# COMPACT_ATOMS: atom_id res chain seq x y z
N MET A 1 20.08 -19.81 -51.14
CA MET A 1 19.39 -19.10 -50.06
C MET A 1 19.33 -20.02 -48.85
N SER A 2 20.00 -19.67 -47.75
CA SER A 2 19.77 -20.30 -46.44
C SER A 2 18.41 -19.85 -45.91
N ARG A 3 17.60 -20.79 -45.41
CA ARG A 3 16.31 -20.52 -44.75
C ARG A 3 16.52 -20.70 -43.25
N SER A 4 16.45 -19.60 -42.49
CA SER A 4 16.39 -19.63 -41.02
C SER A 4 14.94 -19.73 -40.54
N ILE A 5 14.68 -19.89 -39.25
CA ILE A 5 13.32 -20.05 -38.71
C ILE A 5 13.06 -18.92 -37.71
N LEU A 6 11.90 -18.27 -37.77
CA LEU A 6 11.46 -17.24 -36.83
C LEU A 6 10.25 -17.74 -36.04
N GLN A 7 10.16 -17.44 -34.75
CA GLN A 7 9.03 -17.86 -33.91
C GLN A 7 8.28 -16.67 -33.28
N PRO A 8 7.47 -15.91 -34.04
CA PRO A 8 6.72 -14.79 -33.47
C PRO A 8 5.46 -15.26 -32.69
N THR A 9 5.17 -14.56 -31.59
CA THR A 9 3.93 -14.73 -30.81
C THR A 9 2.83 -13.75 -31.21
N ARG A 10 3.13 -12.84 -32.14
CA ARG A 10 2.26 -11.79 -32.67
C ARG A 10 2.40 -11.70 -34.20
N PRO A 11 2.02 -12.74 -34.97
CA PRO A 11 2.19 -12.74 -36.42
C PRO A 11 1.46 -11.59 -37.12
N GLU A 12 0.39 -11.04 -36.51
CA GLU A 12 -0.29 -9.85 -37.02
C GLU A 12 0.62 -8.62 -37.15
N LEU A 13 1.77 -8.61 -36.45
CA LEU A 13 2.74 -7.51 -36.48
C LEU A 13 3.82 -7.64 -37.54
N LEU A 14 3.85 -8.71 -38.34
CA LEU A 14 4.82 -8.87 -39.43
C LEU A 14 4.93 -7.64 -40.35
N PRO A 15 3.84 -6.93 -40.72
CA PRO A 15 3.95 -5.73 -41.56
C PRO A 15 4.73 -4.56 -40.92
N ALA A 16 4.83 -4.54 -39.59
CA ALA A 16 5.59 -3.55 -38.83
C ALA A 16 7.04 -3.97 -38.55
N CYS A 17 7.49 -5.14 -39.04
CA CYS A 17 8.87 -5.57 -38.84
C CYS A 17 9.84 -4.60 -39.54
N VAL A 18 10.84 -4.14 -38.79
CA VAL A 18 11.88 -3.20 -39.25
C VAL A 18 13.30 -3.72 -39.10
N ALA A 19 13.50 -4.79 -38.30
CA ALA A 19 14.78 -5.48 -38.17
C ALA A 19 14.57 -6.90 -37.62
N VAL A 20 15.57 -7.78 -37.78
CA VAL A 20 15.65 -9.07 -37.09
C VAL A 20 16.90 -9.08 -36.22
N PHE A 21 16.75 -9.49 -34.96
CA PHE A 21 17.83 -9.55 -33.99
C PHE A 21 18.28 -10.99 -33.73
N CYS A 22 19.59 -11.16 -33.55
CA CYS A 22 20.22 -12.39 -33.07
C CYS A 22 21.23 -12.08 -31.97
N HIS A 23 21.55 -13.06 -31.12
CA HIS A 23 22.58 -12.86 -30.10
C HIS A 23 23.98 -12.91 -30.75
N PRO A 24 24.92 -12.02 -30.40
CA PRO A 24 26.27 -11.98 -30.99
C PRO A 24 27.08 -13.27 -30.78
N GLU A 25 26.76 -14.04 -29.75
CA GLU A 25 27.41 -15.32 -29.43
C GLU A 25 26.64 -16.55 -29.96
N ASP A 26 25.51 -16.36 -30.63
CA ASP A 26 24.76 -17.48 -31.20
C ASP A 26 25.41 -17.96 -32.50
N THR A 27 26.28 -18.97 -32.39
CA THR A 27 27.03 -19.53 -33.52
C THR A 27 26.15 -20.02 -34.66
N ARG A 28 24.85 -20.28 -34.42
CA ARG A 28 23.89 -20.64 -35.47
C ARG A 28 23.60 -19.49 -36.45
N TYR A 29 23.73 -18.23 -36.01
CA TYR A 29 23.31 -17.05 -36.78
C TYR A 29 24.36 -15.95 -36.91
N THR A 30 25.53 -16.07 -36.27
CA THR A 30 26.63 -15.09 -36.39
C THR A 30 26.97 -14.73 -37.84
N HIS A 31 26.91 -15.70 -38.76
CA HIS A 31 27.16 -15.51 -40.19
C HIS A 31 26.07 -14.70 -40.93
N LEU A 32 24.95 -14.38 -40.28
CA LEU A 32 23.85 -13.57 -40.82
C LEU A 32 23.90 -12.11 -40.34
N ILE A 33 24.78 -11.77 -39.39
CA ILE A 33 24.88 -10.41 -38.86
C ILE A 33 25.33 -9.46 -39.98
N GLY A 34 24.58 -8.37 -40.19
CA GLY A 34 24.82 -7.40 -41.26
C GLY A 34 24.16 -7.77 -42.60
N GLU A 35 23.60 -8.98 -42.72
CA GLU A 35 22.82 -9.38 -43.90
C GLU A 35 21.39 -8.82 -43.85
N THR A 36 20.65 -9.02 -44.94
CA THR A 36 19.26 -8.57 -45.07
C THR A 36 18.29 -9.75 -45.03
N ALA A 37 17.22 -9.55 -44.26
CA ALA A 37 16.08 -10.42 -44.13
C ALA A 37 14.87 -9.91 -44.96
N VAL A 38 14.04 -10.77 -45.55
CA VAL A 38 12.97 -10.38 -46.50
C VAL A 38 11.54 -10.61 -45.96
N VAL A 39 11.13 -10.03 -44.83
CA VAL A 39 9.87 -10.31 -44.07
C VAL A 39 8.73 -11.03 -44.84
N PRO A 40 8.23 -12.19 -44.38
CA PRO A 40 7.14 -12.92 -45.05
C PRO A 40 5.90 -12.06 -45.28
N ILE A 41 5.15 -12.35 -46.36
CA ILE A 41 3.94 -11.64 -46.80
C ILE A 41 4.20 -10.24 -47.35
N THR A 42 4.97 -9.39 -46.65
CA THR A 42 5.28 -8.03 -47.12
C THR A 42 6.46 -7.96 -48.07
N GLU A 43 7.29 -9.00 -48.11
CA GLU A 43 8.55 -9.07 -48.86
C GLU A 43 9.49 -7.89 -48.57
N THR A 44 9.30 -7.23 -47.42
CA THR A 44 10.09 -6.06 -47.02
C THR A 44 11.47 -6.50 -46.59
N LYS A 45 12.50 -5.86 -47.15
CA LYS A 45 13.90 -6.04 -46.76
C LYS A 45 14.20 -5.30 -45.45
N VAL A 46 14.67 -6.03 -44.44
CA VAL A 46 15.03 -5.51 -43.11
C VAL A 46 16.43 -6.01 -42.70
N PRO A 47 17.23 -5.22 -41.98
CA PRO A 47 18.57 -5.64 -41.54
C PRO A 47 18.52 -6.72 -40.45
N ILE A 48 19.56 -7.57 -40.42
CA ILE A 48 19.83 -8.51 -39.32
C ILE A 48 20.92 -7.92 -38.41
N ILE A 49 20.58 -7.67 -37.14
CA ILE A 49 21.42 -6.93 -36.19
C ILE A 49 21.74 -7.83 -34.98
N ALA A 50 22.94 -7.67 -34.41
CA ALA A 50 23.34 -8.38 -33.19
C ALA A 50 22.98 -7.57 -31.93
N ASP A 51 22.37 -8.20 -30.93
CA ASP A 51 22.10 -7.59 -29.63
C ASP A 51 22.12 -8.62 -28.50
N ASP A 52 22.77 -8.29 -27.39
CA ASP A 52 22.96 -9.16 -26.22
C ASP A 52 21.68 -9.39 -25.42
N LYS A 53 20.63 -8.59 -25.62
CA LYS A 53 19.31 -8.82 -25.01
C LYS A 53 18.53 -9.97 -25.68
N VAL A 54 18.97 -10.48 -26.83
CA VAL A 54 18.36 -11.64 -27.48
C VAL A 54 18.68 -12.90 -26.69
N LYS A 55 17.66 -13.64 -26.26
CA LYS A 55 17.86 -14.91 -25.56
C LYS A 55 18.12 -16.04 -26.55
N ILE A 56 19.32 -16.61 -26.54
CA ILE A 56 19.75 -17.74 -27.41
C ILE A 56 18.79 -18.94 -27.29
N ASP A 57 18.34 -19.24 -26.07
CA ASP A 57 17.50 -20.38 -25.72
C ASP A 57 15.99 -20.12 -25.91
N LYS A 58 15.58 -18.89 -26.26
CA LYS A 58 14.18 -18.54 -26.46
C LYS A 58 13.79 -18.72 -27.93
N GLY A 59 12.93 -19.70 -28.16
CA GLY A 59 12.42 -20.01 -29.48
C GLY A 59 13.55 -20.39 -30.44
N THR A 60 13.65 -19.70 -31.57
CA THR A 60 14.72 -19.99 -32.55
C THR A 60 16.03 -19.28 -32.24
N GLY A 61 16.05 -18.30 -31.32
CA GLY A 61 17.20 -17.40 -31.12
C GLY A 61 17.23 -16.20 -32.09
N LEU A 62 16.23 -16.10 -32.98
CA LEU A 62 15.96 -14.94 -33.82
C LEU A 62 14.68 -14.24 -33.37
N VAL A 63 14.71 -12.91 -33.29
CA VAL A 63 13.57 -12.08 -32.83
C VAL A 63 13.28 -10.99 -33.84
N MET A 64 12.03 -10.83 -34.25
CA MET A 64 11.61 -9.70 -35.08
C MET A 64 11.43 -8.46 -34.21
N CYS A 65 11.85 -7.29 -34.71
CA CYS A 65 11.57 -6.00 -34.10
C CYS A 65 10.43 -5.31 -34.85
N CYS A 66 9.27 -5.20 -34.20
CA CYS A 66 8.04 -4.64 -34.78
C CYS A 66 7.71 -3.23 -34.25
N THR A 67 8.73 -2.50 -33.80
CA THR A 67 8.69 -1.13 -33.23
C THR A 67 7.87 -0.99 -31.94
N PHE A 68 6.55 -1.24 -31.96
CA PHE A 68 5.66 -1.18 -30.80
C PHE A 68 5.06 -2.55 -30.43
N GLY A 69 5.76 -3.65 -30.77
CA GLY A 69 5.31 -5.00 -30.47
C GLY A 69 5.44 -5.38 -28.99
N ASP A 70 6.54 -4.95 -28.36
CA ASP A 70 6.81 -5.00 -26.93
C ASP A 70 7.81 -3.91 -26.49
N GLU A 71 8.18 -3.88 -25.20
CA GLU A 71 9.14 -2.90 -24.65
C GLU A 71 10.56 -3.06 -25.20
N LEU A 72 10.94 -4.27 -25.60
CA LEU A 72 12.28 -4.56 -26.13
C LEU A 72 12.41 -4.07 -27.57
N ASP A 73 11.33 -4.18 -28.36
CA ASP A 73 11.23 -3.58 -29.70
C ASP A 73 11.48 -2.07 -29.67
N ILE A 74 10.92 -1.37 -28.68
CA ILE A 74 11.09 0.09 -28.52
C ILE A 74 12.53 0.42 -28.15
N TYR A 75 13.10 -0.33 -27.20
CA TYR A 75 14.51 -0.19 -26.84
C TYR A 75 15.42 -0.37 -28.06
N TRP A 76 15.20 -1.41 -28.86
CA TRP A 76 15.99 -1.66 -30.05
C TRP A 76 15.78 -0.62 -31.14
N GLN A 77 14.54 -0.18 -31.35
CA GLN A 77 14.22 0.89 -32.29
C GLN A 77 15.01 2.17 -31.95
N GLN A 78 15.02 2.57 -30.68
CA GLN A 78 15.76 3.75 -30.22
C GLN A 78 17.28 3.54 -30.28
N LYS A 79 17.78 2.42 -29.72
CA LYS A 79 19.22 2.12 -29.67
C LYS A 79 19.88 2.09 -31.05
N HIS A 80 19.19 1.50 -32.02
CA HIS A 80 19.72 1.27 -33.37
C HIS A 80 19.16 2.25 -34.40
N ASN A 81 18.43 3.28 -33.96
CA ASN A 81 17.80 4.30 -34.81
C ASN A 81 17.00 3.70 -35.99
N LEU A 82 16.18 2.70 -35.69
CA LEU A 82 15.38 1.99 -36.70
C LEU A 82 14.13 2.80 -37.09
N PRO A 83 13.60 2.60 -38.32
CA PRO A 83 12.34 3.24 -38.73
C PRO A 83 11.19 2.91 -37.78
N MET A 84 10.26 3.84 -37.58
CA MET A 84 9.01 3.60 -36.86
C MET A 84 7.91 3.12 -37.82
N LYS A 85 7.17 2.06 -37.45
CA LYS A 85 6.04 1.52 -38.22
C LYS A 85 4.86 1.23 -37.30
N ILE A 86 3.92 2.16 -37.22
CA ILE A 86 2.72 2.05 -36.39
C ILE A 86 1.59 1.47 -37.23
N ILE A 87 1.16 0.26 -36.88
CA ILE A 87 0.12 -0.47 -37.61
C ILE A 87 -1.10 -0.85 -36.77
N ILE A 88 -1.17 -0.35 -35.53
CA ILE A 88 -2.33 -0.51 -34.65
C ILE A 88 -2.82 0.90 -34.29
N ASP A 89 -4.12 1.13 -34.41
CA ASP A 89 -4.75 2.39 -34.03
C ASP A 89 -5.20 2.42 -32.55
N GLN A 90 -5.76 3.55 -32.12
CA GLN A 90 -6.22 3.76 -30.73
C GLN A 90 -7.39 2.86 -30.31
N ASP A 91 -8.11 2.27 -31.29
CA ASP A 91 -9.23 1.35 -31.07
C ASP A 91 -8.78 -0.12 -31.07
N GLY A 92 -7.47 -0.38 -31.20
CA GLY A 92 -6.91 -1.72 -31.25
C GLY A 92 -7.24 -2.45 -32.55
N ARG A 93 -7.33 -1.70 -33.66
CA ARG A 93 -7.51 -2.23 -35.02
C ARG A 93 -6.25 -2.06 -35.83
N MET A 94 -6.06 -2.93 -36.82
CA MET A 94 -4.97 -2.81 -37.77
C MET A 94 -5.17 -1.58 -38.64
N ASN A 95 -4.14 -0.74 -38.78
CA ASN A 95 -4.10 0.38 -39.72
C ASN A 95 -2.86 0.24 -40.60
N LEU A 96 -3.05 -0.31 -41.80
CA LEU A 96 -1.97 -0.64 -42.72
C LEU A 96 -1.85 0.35 -43.88
N HIS A 97 -2.68 1.41 -43.89
CA HIS A 97 -2.58 2.49 -44.86
C HIS A 97 -1.29 3.33 -44.66
N SER A 98 -0.71 3.31 -43.46
CA SER A 98 0.54 3.98 -43.08
C SER A 98 1.81 3.27 -43.56
N VAL A 99 1.72 2.05 -44.10
CA VAL A 99 2.90 1.22 -44.47
C VAL A 99 3.61 1.75 -45.73
N HIS A 100 3.04 2.76 -46.40
CA HIS A 100 3.61 3.45 -47.55
C HIS A 100 3.92 4.93 -47.23
N GLY A 101 4.98 5.16 -46.45
CA GLY A 101 5.74 6.41 -46.50
C GLY A 101 5.02 7.70 -46.07
N GLN A 102 4.31 7.70 -44.95
CA GLN A 102 3.95 8.98 -44.32
C GLN A 102 5.19 9.61 -43.67
N LYS A 103 5.42 10.90 -43.94
CA LYS A 103 6.46 11.70 -43.29
C LYS A 103 6.08 11.95 -41.83
N GLU A 104 7.07 12.04 -40.94
CA GLU A 104 6.91 12.39 -39.51
C GLU A 104 6.12 13.69 -39.28
N GLU A 105 6.07 14.59 -40.26
CA GLU A 105 5.48 15.93 -40.18
C GLU A 105 3.94 15.97 -40.23
N GLU A 106 3.25 14.87 -40.53
CA GLU A 106 1.77 14.83 -40.58
C GLU A 106 1.11 14.35 -39.27
N TRP A 107 1.89 14.13 -38.22
CA TRP A 107 1.34 13.72 -36.92
C TRP A 107 1.02 14.93 -36.02
N ILE A 108 -0.10 15.59 -36.33
CA ILE A 108 -0.80 16.45 -35.36
C ILE A 108 -1.66 15.52 -34.47
N PRO A 109 -1.59 15.59 -33.13
CA PRO A 109 -2.40 14.76 -32.26
C PRO A 109 -3.89 14.96 -32.56
N VAL A 110 -4.50 13.98 -33.21
CA VAL A 110 -5.96 13.92 -33.36
C VAL A 110 -6.53 13.37 -32.05
N SER A 111 -6.67 14.23 -31.03
CA SER A 111 -7.64 13.97 -29.96
C SER A 111 -9.03 14.24 -30.53
N GLY A 112 -9.59 13.24 -31.22
CA GLY A 112 -10.88 13.31 -31.90
C GLY A 112 -10.81 13.94 -33.29
N HIS A 113 -11.37 13.23 -34.28
CA HIS A 113 -11.46 13.55 -35.72
C HIS A 113 -11.43 15.04 -36.08
N TRP A 114 -10.79 15.43 -37.19
CA TRP A 114 -11.44 16.18 -38.29
C TRP A 114 -10.58 16.21 -39.57
N ASP A 115 -11.31 16.44 -40.65
CA ASP A 115 -11.13 16.27 -42.10
C ASP A 115 -9.95 17.00 -42.79
N ASP A 116 -9.48 16.43 -43.89
CA ASP A 116 -8.33 16.83 -44.71
C ASP A 116 -8.61 18.13 -45.47
N THR A 117 -7.99 19.26 -45.12
CA THR A 117 -7.63 20.30 -46.10
C THR A 117 -6.67 21.34 -45.50
N ILE A 118 -5.59 21.63 -46.24
CA ILE A 118 -4.61 22.74 -46.12
C ILE A 118 -3.30 22.36 -45.41
N GLY A 119 -2.24 22.23 -46.22
CA GLY A 119 -0.87 21.93 -45.77
C GLY A 119 0.05 23.15 -45.68
N GLY A 120 1.29 22.88 -45.25
CA GLY A 120 2.48 23.64 -45.62
C GLY A 120 3.28 24.30 -44.49
N THR A 121 4.33 23.59 -44.06
CA THR A 121 5.70 24.04 -43.72
C THR A 121 5.94 25.08 -42.62
N GLY A 122 6.70 24.66 -41.59
CA GLY A 122 7.57 25.54 -40.81
C GLY A 122 7.80 25.10 -39.36
N ILE A 123 8.72 24.17 -39.11
CA ILE A 123 9.15 23.80 -37.75
C ILE A 123 10.62 24.23 -37.58
N GLN A 124 10.88 25.17 -36.67
CA GLN A 124 12.22 25.44 -36.16
C GLN A 124 12.26 25.27 -34.64
N GLU A 125 13.28 24.51 -34.23
CA GLU A 125 13.86 24.35 -32.89
C GLU A 125 12.93 23.91 -31.76
N ILE A 126 12.90 22.59 -31.55
CA ILE A 126 12.56 21.97 -30.27
C ILE A 126 13.77 21.14 -29.82
N GLU A 127 14.18 21.34 -28.56
CA GLU A 127 15.17 20.51 -27.89
C GLU A 127 14.60 19.08 -27.72
N GLU A 128 15.23 18.14 -28.42
CA GLU A 128 15.07 16.67 -28.41
C GLU A 128 13.65 16.12 -28.11
N TRP A 129 12.89 15.91 -29.18
CA TRP A 129 11.70 15.07 -29.18
C TRP A 129 12.08 13.59 -29.03
N ILE A 130 11.67 12.95 -27.94
CA ILE A 130 11.79 11.50 -27.79
C ILE A 130 10.38 10.90 -27.96
N PRO A 131 10.12 10.06 -28.97
CA PRO A 131 8.91 9.24 -29.03
C PRO A 131 8.89 8.31 -27.82
N VAL A 132 8.05 8.59 -26.83
CA VAL A 132 7.90 7.76 -25.65
C VAL A 132 6.68 6.85 -25.84
N SER A 133 6.89 5.55 -25.75
CA SER A 133 5.81 4.58 -25.59
C SER A 133 5.18 4.75 -24.21
N ALA A 134 3.98 5.32 -24.15
CA ALA A 134 3.24 5.37 -22.90
C ALA A 134 2.30 4.16 -22.82
N THR A 135 2.68 3.13 -22.05
CA THR A 135 1.67 2.22 -21.53
C THR A 135 0.76 3.06 -20.64
N ARG A 136 -0.56 3.06 -20.90
CA ARG A 136 -1.57 3.69 -20.03
C ARG A 136 -1.43 3.07 -18.63
N MET A 137 -0.58 3.63 -17.78
CA MET A 137 -0.30 3.12 -16.44
C MET A 137 -1.48 3.42 -15.51
N THR A 138 -2.56 2.67 -15.68
CA THR A 138 -3.65 2.55 -14.72
C THR A 138 -3.53 1.23 -14.00
N GLY A 139 -2.42 0.99 -13.29
CA GLY A 139 -2.13 -0.29 -12.65
C GLY A 139 -1.99 -1.46 -13.66
N GLU A 140 -0.91 -2.21 -13.55
CA GLU A 140 -0.70 -3.38 -14.39
C GLU A 140 -0.83 -4.64 -13.54
N ARG A 141 -1.50 -5.66 -14.07
CA ARG A 141 -1.45 -7.01 -13.50
C ARG A 141 -0.92 -7.98 -14.54
N ALA A 142 0.11 -8.71 -14.16
CA ALA A 142 0.61 -9.86 -14.91
C ALA A 142 -0.40 -11.01 -14.79
N THR A 143 -0.90 -11.50 -15.93
CA THR A 143 -1.77 -12.69 -15.99
C THR A 143 -1.16 -13.72 -16.92
N GLN A 144 -1.15 -14.99 -16.53
CA GLN A 144 -0.80 -16.07 -17.46
C GLN A 144 -1.91 -16.20 -18.50
N MET A 145 -1.54 -16.07 -19.77
CA MET A 145 -2.44 -16.31 -20.88
C MET A 145 -1.80 -17.32 -21.84
N THR A 146 -2.60 -18.26 -22.31
CA THR A 146 -2.21 -19.15 -23.40
C THR A 146 -2.40 -18.41 -24.72
N LYS A 147 -1.33 -18.31 -25.51
CA LYS A 147 -1.37 -17.79 -26.89
C LYS A 147 -0.82 -18.85 -27.84
N GLU A 148 -1.24 -18.78 -29.09
CA GLU A 148 -0.67 -19.59 -30.16
C GLU A 148 0.59 -18.91 -30.67
N GLY A 149 1.74 -19.58 -30.54
CA GLY A 149 3.02 -19.16 -31.11
C GLY A 149 3.23 -19.87 -32.44
N VAL A 150 3.57 -19.11 -33.47
CA VAL A 150 3.79 -19.67 -34.81
C VAL A 150 5.27 -19.69 -35.15
N ILE A 151 5.68 -20.67 -35.93
CA ILE A 151 7.04 -20.85 -36.43
C ILE A 151 6.98 -20.66 -37.94
N LEU A 152 7.69 -19.65 -38.44
CA LEU A 152 7.70 -19.24 -39.84
C LEU A 152 9.07 -19.55 -40.47
N PRO A 153 9.14 -19.95 -41.74
CA PRO A 153 10.37 -19.95 -42.50
C PRO A 153 10.81 -18.51 -42.72
N HIS A 154 12.11 -18.26 -42.59
CA HIS A 154 12.69 -17.00 -42.96
C HIS A 154 12.70 -16.87 -44.49
N PRO A 155 12.38 -15.70 -45.02
CA PRO A 155 12.41 -15.36 -46.44
C PRO A 155 13.86 -15.23 -46.96
N GLY A 156 14.13 -15.54 -48.23
CA GLY A 156 15.51 -15.78 -48.70
C GLY A 156 16.57 -14.73 -48.31
N VAL A 157 17.71 -15.18 -47.77
CA VAL A 157 18.90 -14.31 -47.57
C VAL A 157 19.52 -14.03 -48.93
N ILE A 158 19.63 -12.75 -49.30
CA ILE A 158 20.38 -12.31 -50.47
C ILE A 158 21.71 -11.75 -49.97
N PRO A 159 22.85 -12.41 -50.21
CA PRO A 159 24.15 -11.82 -49.93
C PRO A 159 24.36 -10.62 -50.84
N VAL A 160 24.45 -9.42 -50.27
CA VAL A 160 24.72 -8.21 -51.06
C VAL A 160 26.23 -8.04 -51.18
N ARG A 161 26.79 -8.46 -52.33
CA ARG A 161 28.02 -7.82 -52.83
C ARG A 161 27.58 -6.64 -53.70
N ASP A 162 28.02 -5.46 -53.32
CA ASP A 162 27.71 -4.19 -53.97
C ASP A 162 28.02 -4.27 -55.48
N THR A 163 27.00 -4.47 -56.30
CA THR A 163 27.08 -4.37 -57.77
C THR A 163 26.03 -3.35 -58.18
N GLY A 164 26.45 -2.10 -58.38
CA GLY A 164 25.58 -0.95 -58.67
C GLY A 164 24.70 -1.10 -59.90
N ILE A 165 23.60 -1.83 -59.77
CA ILE A 165 22.56 -2.01 -60.79
C ILE A 165 21.25 -1.50 -60.19
N GLN A 166 20.68 -0.45 -60.80
CA GLN A 166 19.30 -0.03 -60.55
C GLN A 166 18.33 -1.12 -61.01
N GLU A 167 17.66 -1.80 -60.09
CA GLU A 167 16.56 -2.72 -60.42
C GLU A 167 15.21 -1.99 -60.45
N LYS A 168 14.46 -2.16 -61.54
CA LYS A 168 13.05 -1.80 -61.64
C LYS A 168 12.22 -2.86 -60.89
N GLU A 169 11.34 -2.43 -59.98
CA GLU A 169 10.43 -3.33 -59.26
C GLU A 169 9.42 -4.05 -60.19
N PRO A 170 9.19 -5.36 -60.01
CA PRO A 170 8.19 -6.10 -60.76
C PRO A 170 6.78 -5.86 -60.20
N VAL A 171 5.93 -5.24 -61.02
CA VAL A 171 4.56 -4.78 -60.73
C VAL A 171 3.58 -5.88 -60.23
N SER A 172 3.90 -7.19 -60.34
CA SER A 172 2.99 -8.28 -59.96
C SER A 172 3.06 -8.73 -58.50
N ALA A 173 4.21 -8.60 -57.83
CA ALA A 173 4.37 -8.97 -56.42
C ALA A 173 3.65 -7.98 -55.49
N THR A 174 3.77 -6.68 -55.79
CA THR A 174 3.13 -5.57 -55.07
C THR A 174 1.60 -5.70 -55.00
N ARG A 175 0.97 -6.24 -56.05
CA ARG A 175 -0.50 -6.38 -56.12
C ARG A 175 -1.05 -7.51 -55.24
N ILE A 176 -0.29 -8.58 -55.06
CA ILE A 176 -0.66 -9.71 -54.19
C ILE A 176 -0.47 -9.34 -52.72
N THR A 177 0.65 -8.67 -52.40
CA THR A 177 0.93 -8.13 -51.06
C THR A 177 -0.14 -7.13 -50.61
N ASN A 178 -0.55 -6.22 -51.49
CA ASN A 178 -1.59 -5.23 -51.17
C ASN A 178 -2.96 -5.85 -50.92
N ASN A 179 -3.33 -6.90 -51.65
CA ASN A 179 -4.58 -7.62 -51.39
C ASN A 179 -4.59 -8.29 -50.01
N ILE A 180 -3.48 -8.93 -49.62
CA ILE A 180 -3.37 -9.63 -48.33
C ILE A 180 -3.36 -8.63 -47.16
N LEU A 181 -2.67 -7.51 -47.29
CA LEU A 181 -2.66 -6.46 -46.27
C LEU A 181 -4.04 -5.81 -46.12
N ASN A 182 -4.80 -5.66 -47.21
CA ASN A 182 -6.18 -5.18 -47.17
C ASN A 182 -7.13 -6.14 -46.42
N GLU A 183 -6.88 -7.45 -46.42
CA GLU A 183 -7.74 -8.42 -45.72
C GLU A 183 -7.65 -8.32 -44.19
N ILE A 184 -6.51 -7.88 -43.65
CA ILE A 184 -6.31 -7.73 -42.20
C ILE A 184 -6.49 -6.29 -41.73
N ASN A 185 -6.46 -5.32 -42.64
CA ASN A 185 -6.65 -3.91 -42.33
C ASN A 185 -8.06 -3.64 -41.75
N GLY A 186 -8.15 -2.82 -40.71
CA GLY A 186 -9.39 -2.52 -39.98
C GLY A 186 -9.88 -3.62 -39.01
N LEU A 187 -9.34 -4.85 -39.08
CA LEU A 187 -9.68 -5.91 -38.14
C LEU A 187 -9.15 -5.61 -36.73
N ARG A 188 -9.84 -6.09 -35.69
CA ARG A 188 -9.29 -6.03 -34.33
C ARG A 188 -8.05 -6.93 -34.25
N VAL A 189 -7.07 -6.56 -33.41
CA VAL A 189 -5.79 -7.30 -33.26
C VAL A 189 -5.97 -8.82 -33.14
N LYS A 190 -6.97 -9.29 -32.38
CA LYS A 190 -7.24 -10.73 -32.22
C LYS A 190 -7.73 -11.41 -33.52
N GLU A 191 -8.57 -10.72 -34.27
CA GLU A 191 -9.12 -11.19 -35.56
C GLU A 191 -8.03 -11.15 -36.63
N ALA A 192 -7.25 -10.06 -36.67
CA ALA A 192 -6.10 -9.92 -37.55
C ALA A 192 -5.05 -11.01 -37.32
N ARG A 193 -4.77 -11.37 -36.05
CA ARG A 193 -3.89 -12.49 -35.70
C ARG A 193 -4.39 -13.80 -36.29
N LYS A 194 -5.68 -14.10 -36.11
CA LYS A 194 -6.27 -15.32 -36.64
C LYS A 194 -6.16 -15.35 -38.17
N ARG A 195 -6.56 -14.27 -38.85
CA ARG A 195 -6.50 -14.17 -40.32
C ARG A 195 -5.07 -14.26 -40.83
N MET A 196 -4.11 -13.63 -40.17
CA MET A 196 -2.69 -13.73 -40.53
C MET A 196 -2.18 -15.17 -40.44
N ILE A 197 -2.56 -15.94 -39.41
CA ILE A 197 -2.19 -17.34 -39.29
C ILE A 197 -2.81 -18.17 -40.44
N GLU A 198 -4.08 -17.93 -40.78
CA GLU A 198 -4.74 -18.57 -41.93
C GLU A 198 -3.99 -18.26 -43.24
N ILE A 199 -3.63 -16.99 -43.49
CA ILE A 199 -2.85 -16.56 -44.66
C ILE A 199 -1.48 -17.26 -44.71
N LEU A 200 -0.75 -17.29 -43.59
CA LEU A 200 0.56 -17.93 -43.52
C LEU A 200 0.46 -19.44 -43.80
N THR A 201 -0.63 -20.08 -43.38
CA THR A 201 -0.94 -21.48 -43.68
C THR A 201 -1.24 -21.68 -45.16
N GLU A 202 -2.14 -20.87 -45.74
CA GLU A 202 -2.53 -20.90 -47.16
C GLU A 202 -1.33 -20.69 -48.11
N LYS A 203 -0.33 -19.91 -47.67
CA LYS A 203 0.89 -19.62 -48.43
C LYS A 203 2.03 -20.60 -48.18
N GLU A 204 1.82 -21.63 -47.36
CA GLU A 204 2.86 -22.58 -46.94
C GLU A 204 4.08 -21.90 -46.29
N LEU A 205 3.82 -20.76 -45.62
CA LEU A 205 4.79 -19.96 -44.85
C LEU A 205 4.66 -20.22 -43.34
N LEU A 206 3.88 -21.22 -42.93
CA LEU A 206 3.79 -21.68 -41.54
C LEU A 206 4.45 -23.06 -41.46
N ILE A 207 5.52 -23.20 -40.69
CA ILE A 207 6.20 -24.48 -40.45
C ILE A 207 5.47 -25.26 -39.36
N GLU A 208 5.22 -24.61 -38.23
CA GLU A 208 4.65 -25.24 -37.04
C GLU A 208 3.86 -24.18 -36.23
N SER A 209 2.81 -24.62 -35.54
CA SER A 209 2.07 -23.82 -34.58
C SER A 209 1.97 -24.55 -33.25
N THR A 210 2.29 -23.87 -32.15
CA THR A 210 2.27 -24.45 -30.79
C THR A 210 1.58 -23.54 -29.79
N ASN A 211 0.92 -24.15 -28.80
CA ASN A 211 0.36 -23.39 -27.69
C ASN A 211 1.45 -23.06 -26.67
N ILE A 212 1.60 -21.77 -26.38
CA ILE A 212 2.55 -21.26 -25.38
C ILE A 212 1.82 -20.59 -24.23
N SER A 213 2.32 -20.76 -23.01
CA SER A 213 1.85 -20.02 -21.83
C SER A 213 2.90 -19.02 -21.41
N HIS A 214 2.53 -17.74 -21.34
CA HIS A 214 3.42 -16.69 -20.85
C HIS A 214 2.63 -15.59 -20.13
N SER A 215 3.38 -14.74 -19.44
CA SER A 215 2.81 -13.58 -18.73
C SER A 215 2.49 -12.47 -19.72
N VAL A 216 1.25 -12.01 -19.72
CA VAL A 216 0.78 -10.87 -20.51
C VAL A 216 0.40 -9.74 -19.56
N LYS A 217 0.81 -8.51 -19.91
CA LYS A 217 0.40 -7.31 -19.19
C LYS A 217 -1.06 -7.00 -19.50
N CYS A 218 -1.87 -6.88 -18.46
CA CYS A 218 -3.28 -6.56 -18.57
C CYS A 218 -3.61 -5.30 -17.77
N ALA A 219 -4.61 -4.54 -18.24
CA ALA A 219 -5.18 -3.41 -17.52
C ALA A 219 -5.79 -3.87 -16.18
N GLU A 220 -5.43 -3.25 -15.07
CA GLU A 220 -5.87 -3.67 -13.71
C GLU A 220 -7.41 -3.74 -13.59
N ARG A 221 -8.12 -2.76 -14.18
CA ARG A 221 -9.59 -2.65 -14.03
C ARG A 221 -10.37 -3.56 -14.96
N SER A 222 -10.01 -3.62 -16.25
CA SER A 222 -10.78 -4.38 -17.26
C SER A 222 -10.23 -5.79 -17.49
N GLY A 223 -8.98 -6.06 -17.14
CA GLY A 223 -8.29 -7.32 -17.45
C GLY A 223 -7.90 -7.48 -18.92
N ALA A 224 -8.18 -6.50 -19.78
CA ALA A 224 -7.83 -6.55 -21.19
C ALA A 224 -6.30 -6.52 -21.39
N PRO A 225 -5.74 -7.29 -22.35
CA PRO A 225 -4.33 -7.18 -22.73
C PRO A 225 -3.99 -5.74 -23.13
N LEU A 226 -2.82 -5.27 -22.72
CA LEU A 226 -2.33 -3.94 -23.09
C LEU A 226 -1.69 -3.98 -24.49
N GLU A 227 -1.93 -2.91 -25.24
CA GLU A 227 -1.23 -2.58 -26.49
C GLU A 227 -0.36 -1.36 -26.26
N ILE A 228 0.75 -1.29 -26.98
CA ILE A 228 1.67 -0.15 -26.92
C ILE A 228 1.41 0.74 -28.12
N LEU A 229 1.13 2.01 -27.86
CA LEU A 229 0.89 3.01 -28.88
C LEU A 229 1.80 4.21 -28.60
N PRO A 230 2.49 4.76 -29.61
CA PRO A 230 3.12 6.06 -29.48
C PRO A 230 2.03 7.13 -29.50
N THR A 231 1.97 7.92 -28.43
CA THR A 231 1.04 9.03 -28.31
C THR A 231 1.73 10.15 -27.54
N TYR A 232 1.48 11.39 -27.89
CA TYR A 232 1.90 12.52 -27.06
C TYR A 232 1.21 12.45 -25.69
N GLN A 233 1.99 12.63 -24.62
CA GLN A 233 1.54 12.56 -23.24
C GLN A 233 2.32 13.56 -22.38
N TRP A 234 1.75 13.96 -21.25
CA TRP A 234 2.38 14.82 -20.26
C TRP A 234 3.16 13.99 -19.23
N PHE A 235 4.41 14.37 -18.98
CA PHE A 235 5.31 13.68 -18.05
C PHE A 235 5.88 14.61 -16.98
N ILE A 236 6.21 14.04 -15.82
CA ILE A 236 7.06 14.67 -14.80
C ILE A 236 8.42 13.95 -14.80
N LYS A 237 9.50 14.74 -15.02
CA LYS A 237 10.91 14.30 -15.11
C LYS A 237 11.47 13.65 -13.85
N THR A 238 11.05 12.44 -13.54
CA THR A 238 11.32 11.72 -12.30
C THR A 238 12.70 11.07 -12.27
N LEU A 239 13.20 10.61 -13.43
CA LEU A 239 14.44 9.83 -13.50
C LEU A 239 15.67 10.63 -13.05
N GLU A 240 15.71 11.92 -13.40
CA GLU A 240 16.78 12.85 -13.03
C GLU A 240 16.83 13.13 -11.51
N GLN A 241 15.73 12.87 -10.77
CA GLN A 241 15.60 13.14 -9.33
C GLN A 241 15.72 11.89 -8.46
N LYS A 242 16.05 10.72 -9.04
CA LYS A 242 16.07 9.44 -8.32
C LYS A 242 16.92 9.47 -7.04
N ALA A 243 18.11 10.07 -7.11
CA ALA A 243 19.04 10.12 -5.99
C ALA A 243 18.48 10.97 -4.83
N GLN A 244 17.98 12.17 -5.13
CA GLN A 244 17.44 13.11 -4.16
C GLN A 244 16.18 12.55 -3.49
N VAL A 245 15.28 11.94 -4.28
CA VAL A 245 14.07 11.31 -3.74
C VAL A 245 14.41 10.10 -2.86
N LEU A 246 15.44 9.33 -3.22
CA LEU A 246 15.93 8.24 -2.38
C LEU A 246 16.47 8.74 -1.04
N ASP A 247 17.13 9.91 -1.02
CA ASP A 247 17.60 10.52 0.22
C ASP A 247 16.44 11.03 1.08
N LYS A 248 15.41 11.65 0.49
CA LYS A 248 14.15 11.97 1.21
C LYS A 248 13.49 10.72 1.78
N VAL A 249 13.48 9.61 1.05
CA VAL A 249 12.95 8.32 1.55
C VAL A 249 13.73 7.83 2.76
N LYS A 250 15.05 8.05 2.83
CA LYS A 250 15.89 7.68 3.99
C LYS A 250 15.68 8.63 5.18
N GLU A 251 15.41 9.91 4.92
CA GLU A 251 15.13 10.93 5.94
C GLU A 251 13.80 10.69 6.66
N CYS A 252 12.78 10.19 5.95
CA CYS A 252 11.47 9.89 6.52
C CYS A 252 11.54 8.72 7.54
N ASN A 253 10.81 8.82 8.65
CA ASN A 253 10.73 7.75 9.64
C ASN A 253 9.67 6.71 9.25
N TRP A 254 10.09 5.46 9.00
CA TRP A 254 9.21 4.37 8.55
C TRP A 254 8.84 3.44 9.68
N HIS A 255 7.54 3.16 9.82
CA HIS A 255 6.97 2.26 10.82
C HIS A 255 6.13 1.17 10.14
N PRO A 256 6.60 -0.09 10.02
CA PRO A 256 7.89 -0.59 10.48
C PRO A 256 9.02 -0.22 9.51
N SER A 257 10.25 -0.15 10.04
CA SER A 257 11.44 0.33 9.30
C SER A 257 11.77 -0.47 8.05
N ASN A 258 11.46 -1.78 8.04
CA ASN A 258 11.69 -2.66 6.90
C ASN A 258 10.84 -2.32 5.66
N MET A 259 9.72 -1.59 5.81
CA MET A 259 8.88 -1.19 4.68
C MET A 259 9.55 -0.18 3.77
N ARG A 260 10.53 0.59 4.28
CA ARG A 260 11.36 1.50 3.48
C ARG A 260 12.00 0.78 2.29
N LYS A 261 12.47 -0.46 2.48
CA LYS A 261 13.17 -1.20 1.42
C LYS A 261 12.31 -1.41 0.17
N ARG A 262 10.99 -1.54 0.34
CA ARG A 262 10.05 -1.66 -0.80
C ARG A 262 10.00 -0.40 -1.66
N MET A 263 10.17 0.77 -1.04
CA MET A 263 10.25 2.05 -1.73
C MET A 263 11.61 2.21 -2.44
N GLU A 264 12.71 1.90 -1.75
CA GLU A 264 14.06 1.98 -2.34
C GLU A 264 14.18 1.13 -3.62
N VAL A 265 13.78 -0.15 -3.54
CA VAL A 265 13.82 -1.07 -4.70
C VAL A 265 12.93 -0.58 -5.84
N TRP A 266 11.79 0.06 -5.52
CA TRP A 266 10.93 0.64 -6.54
C TRP A 266 11.60 1.81 -7.26
N ILE A 267 12.19 2.74 -6.51
CA ILE A 267 12.89 3.91 -7.06
C ILE A 267 14.08 3.46 -7.92
N GLU A 268 14.90 2.54 -7.41
CA GLU A 268 16.04 1.98 -8.14
C GLU A 268 15.63 1.41 -9.50
N GLY A 269 14.48 0.72 -9.56
CA GLY A 269 13.93 0.11 -10.77
C GLY A 269 13.15 1.03 -11.71
N LEU A 270 13.02 2.33 -11.43
CA LEU A 270 12.36 3.28 -12.33
C LEU A 270 13.15 3.45 -13.63
N ASN A 271 12.47 3.24 -14.75
CA ASN A 271 13.02 3.37 -16.11
C ASN A 271 12.28 4.41 -16.97
N TRP A 272 11.20 5.00 -16.45
CA TRP A 272 10.38 5.98 -17.16
C TRP A 272 10.05 7.15 -16.25
N ASP A 273 9.91 8.32 -16.86
CA ASP A 273 9.30 9.48 -16.21
C ASP A 273 7.81 9.24 -15.95
N TRP A 274 7.28 9.97 -14.97
CA TRP A 274 5.90 9.75 -14.55
C TRP A 274 4.92 10.37 -15.55
N CYS A 275 4.27 9.53 -16.34
CA CYS A 275 3.17 9.93 -17.23
C CYS A 275 1.93 10.34 -16.42
N ILE A 276 1.57 11.62 -16.48
CA ILE A 276 0.47 12.22 -15.71
C ILE A 276 -0.78 12.52 -16.54
N SER A 277 -0.79 12.34 -17.86
CA SER A 277 -1.99 12.55 -18.68
C SER A 277 -2.85 11.29 -18.80
N ARG A 278 -4.17 11.47 -18.89
CA ARG A 278 -5.16 10.41 -19.03
C ARG A 278 -6.26 10.86 -19.99
N GLN A 279 -6.54 10.04 -20.99
CA GLN A 279 -7.64 10.24 -21.96
C GLN A 279 -8.96 9.80 -21.31
N ARG A 280 -9.49 10.62 -20.41
CA ARG A 280 -10.71 10.37 -19.63
C ARG A 280 -11.53 11.65 -19.51
N TYR A 281 -12.83 11.50 -19.34
CA TYR A 281 -13.73 12.65 -19.18
C TYR A 281 -13.74 13.26 -17.77
N PHE A 282 -13.28 12.52 -16.76
CA PHE A 282 -13.33 12.94 -15.35
C PHE A 282 -11.93 13.06 -14.76
N GLY A 283 -11.52 14.29 -14.42
CA GLY A 283 -10.26 14.61 -13.77
C GLY A 283 -9.97 16.11 -13.86
N VAL A 284 -8.80 16.54 -13.38
CA VAL A 284 -8.36 17.94 -13.48
C VAL A 284 -7.75 18.14 -14.87
N PRO A 285 -8.24 19.07 -15.71
CA PRO A 285 -7.70 19.26 -17.05
C PRO A 285 -6.30 19.88 -17.02
N PHE A 286 -5.50 19.64 -18.06
CA PHE A 286 -4.26 20.39 -18.29
C PHE A 286 -4.61 21.81 -18.78
N PRO A 287 -4.06 22.87 -18.20
CA PRO A 287 -4.35 24.23 -18.65
C PRO A 287 -3.52 24.59 -19.90
N ALA A 288 -3.74 23.83 -20.98
CA ALA A 288 -2.95 23.86 -22.21
C ALA A 288 -3.83 23.84 -23.48
N TRP A 289 -3.31 24.45 -24.53
CA TRP A 289 -3.86 24.43 -25.89
C TRP A 289 -2.73 24.23 -26.91
N TYR A 290 -3.10 23.86 -28.13
CA TYR A 290 -2.21 23.73 -29.28
C TYR A 290 -2.60 24.76 -30.34
N SER A 291 -1.65 25.53 -30.85
CA SER A 291 -1.93 26.55 -31.87
C SER A 291 -2.26 25.92 -33.22
N LYS A 292 -3.23 26.52 -33.92
CA LYS A 292 -3.56 26.29 -35.34
C LYS A 292 -3.11 27.45 -36.23
N ARG A 293 -2.46 28.47 -35.68
CA ARG A 293 -2.01 29.61 -36.49
C ARG A 293 -0.91 29.18 -37.44
N LYS A 294 -0.97 29.78 -38.62
CA LYS A 294 0.07 29.61 -39.62
C LYS A 294 1.44 30.05 -39.11
N GLY A 295 2.41 29.16 -39.12
CA GLY A 295 3.77 29.36 -38.59
C GLY A 295 3.94 29.05 -37.10
N GLU A 296 2.88 28.60 -36.41
CA GLU A 296 2.92 28.15 -35.01
C GLU A 296 2.20 26.80 -34.81
N GLU A 297 1.88 26.07 -35.86
CA GLU A 297 1.04 24.88 -35.78
C GLU A 297 1.62 23.85 -34.79
N GLY A 298 0.76 23.38 -33.87
CA GLY A 298 1.16 22.41 -32.84
C GLY A 298 1.91 23.00 -31.65
N LYS A 299 2.28 24.29 -31.68
CA LYS A 299 2.92 24.96 -30.53
C LYS A 299 2.02 24.87 -29.29
N ILE A 300 2.61 24.39 -28.20
CA ILE A 300 1.96 24.30 -26.89
C ILE A 300 1.81 25.71 -26.31
N ILE A 301 0.58 26.07 -25.95
CA ILE A 301 0.22 27.31 -25.30
C ILE A 301 -0.24 26.95 -23.88
N LEU A 302 0.47 27.43 -22.87
CA LEU A 302 0.14 27.20 -21.46
C LEU A 302 -0.59 28.40 -20.86
N ALA A 303 -1.54 28.15 -19.96
CA ALA A 303 -2.11 29.22 -19.16
C ALA A 303 -1.08 29.82 -18.21
N GLU A 304 -1.15 31.14 -18.01
CA GLU A 304 -0.36 31.80 -16.96
C GLU A 304 -0.88 31.43 -15.56
N ILE A 305 0.02 31.25 -14.59
CA ILE A 305 -0.32 30.86 -13.21
C ILE A 305 -1.43 31.75 -12.61
N LYS A 306 -1.38 33.06 -12.86
CA LYS A 306 -2.33 34.04 -12.32
C LYS A 306 -3.76 33.89 -12.88
N ASN A 307 -3.91 33.20 -14.01
CA ASN A 307 -5.20 32.98 -14.66
C ASN A 307 -5.81 31.63 -14.26
N LEU A 308 -5.09 30.79 -13.51
CA LEU A 308 -5.62 29.55 -12.99
C LEU A 308 -6.70 29.81 -11.91
N PRO A 309 -7.73 28.94 -11.80
CA PRO A 309 -7.95 27.72 -12.57
C PRO A 309 -8.52 27.99 -13.98
N ILE A 310 -8.13 27.14 -14.93
CA ILE A 310 -8.57 27.18 -16.34
C ILE A 310 -9.11 25.81 -16.72
N ASP A 311 -10.21 25.81 -17.47
CA ASP A 311 -10.69 24.65 -18.22
C ASP A 311 -10.49 24.93 -19.73
N PRO A 312 -9.49 24.32 -20.38
CA PRO A 312 -9.17 24.65 -21.78
C PRO A 312 -10.33 24.35 -22.73
N LEU A 313 -11.27 23.48 -22.36
CA LEU A 313 -12.46 23.18 -23.17
C LEU A 313 -13.48 24.32 -23.17
N LYS A 314 -13.40 25.24 -22.20
CA LYS A 314 -14.32 26.37 -22.04
C LYS A 314 -13.62 27.71 -22.24
N ASP A 315 -12.41 27.84 -21.71
CA ASP A 315 -11.62 29.05 -21.70
C ASP A 315 -10.66 29.12 -22.91
N LEU A 316 -10.19 30.31 -23.26
CA LEU A 316 -9.25 30.53 -24.36
C LEU A 316 -7.90 31.05 -23.84
N PRO A 317 -6.78 30.69 -24.50
CA PRO A 317 -5.51 31.29 -24.18
C PRO A 317 -5.50 32.77 -24.59
N LYS A 318 -4.74 33.58 -23.85
CA LYS A 318 -4.67 35.02 -24.07
C LYS A 318 -4.21 35.31 -25.50
N GLY A 319 -5.03 36.08 -26.23
CA GLY A 319 -4.70 36.55 -27.56
C GLY A 319 -4.96 35.54 -28.67
N TYR A 320 -5.69 34.45 -28.43
CA TYR A 320 -6.14 33.49 -29.45
C TYR A 320 -7.67 33.46 -29.57
N SER A 321 -8.18 33.28 -30.78
CA SER A 321 -9.58 32.92 -31.00
C SER A 321 -9.79 31.40 -30.90
N LYS A 322 -11.05 30.97 -30.81
CA LYS A 322 -11.40 29.54 -30.71
C LYS A 322 -10.98 28.73 -31.95
N GLU A 323 -10.99 29.37 -33.11
CA GLU A 323 -10.63 28.76 -34.40
C GLU A 323 -9.12 28.57 -34.54
N GLU A 324 -8.34 29.36 -33.81
CA GLU A 324 -6.88 29.38 -33.84
C GLU A 324 -6.22 28.41 -32.85
N VAL A 325 -6.99 27.67 -32.05
CA VAL A 325 -6.45 26.74 -31.06
C VAL A 325 -7.23 25.44 -30.96
N ILE A 326 -6.55 24.41 -30.43
CA ILE A 326 -7.14 23.14 -30.02
C ILE A 326 -6.89 23.01 -28.51
N PRO A 327 -7.92 22.85 -27.67
CA PRO A 327 -7.72 22.61 -26.25
C PRO A 327 -7.19 21.21 -25.99
N ASP A 328 -6.32 21.06 -25.00
CA ASP A 328 -5.93 19.74 -24.50
C ASP A 328 -7.15 19.05 -23.86
N GLN A 329 -7.43 17.82 -24.30
CA GLN A 329 -8.58 17.04 -23.84
C GLN A 329 -8.21 16.06 -22.70
N ASP A 330 -6.92 15.95 -22.37
CA ASP A 330 -6.46 15.06 -21.33
C ASP A 330 -6.77 15.64 -19.94
N VAL A 331 -6.97 14.71 -19.00
CA VAL A 331 -7.05 15.02 -17.58
C VAL A 331 -5.85 14.44 -16.85
N MET A 332 -5.49 15.05 -15.72
CA MET A 332 -4.41 14.59 -14.87
C MET A 332 -4.75 13.24 -14.22
N ASP A 333 -3.72 12.41 -14.08
CA ASP A 333 -3.73 11.18 -13.31
C ASP A 333 -4.21 11.43 -11.87
N THR A 334 -4.99 10.51 -11.33
CA THR A 334 -5.50 10.62 -9.95
C THR A 334 -4.37 10.63 -8.94
N TRP A 335 -3.25 9.98 -9.23
CA TRP A 335 -2.06 10.07 -8.38
C TRP A 335 -1.37 11.43 -8.47
N ALA A 336 -1.42 12.09 -9.63
CA ALA A 336 -0.87 13.44 -9.79
C ALA A 336 -1.63 14.45 -8.92
N THR A 337 -2.95 14.31 -8.84
CA THR A 337 -3.78 15.20 -8.01
C THR A 337 -3.76 14.84 -6.52
N SER A 338 -3.75 13.55 -6.15
CA SER A 338 -3.69 13.14 -4.73
C SER A 338 -2.29 13.28 -4.11
N SER A 339 -1.23 13.30 -4.92
CA SER A 339 0.13 13.47 -4.41
C SER A 339 0.41 14.83 -3.77
N ILE A 340 -0.44 15.84 -3.99
CA ILE A 340 -0.32 17.16 -3.37
C ILE A 340 -1.24 17.34 -2.15
N THR A 341 -1.92 16.28 -1.68
CA THR A 341 -2.85 16.36 -0.54
C THR A 341 -2.25 16.99 0.73
N PRO A 342 -1.00 16.72 1.13
CA PRO A 342 -0.39 17.41 2.28
C PRO A 342 -0.30 18.93 2.08
N GLN A 343 0.13 19.37 0.90
CA GLN A 343 0.22 20.80 0.54
C GLN A 343 -1.17 21.45 0.47
N LEU A 344 -2.17 20.75 -0.07
CA LEU A 344 -3.55 21.22 -0.09
C LEU A 344 -4.12 21.37 1.33
N SER A 345 -3.85 20.41 2.22
CA SER A 345 -4.29 20.47 3.62
C SER A 345 -3.62 21.61 4.39
N ALA A 346 -2.42 21.99 3.96
CA ALA A 346 -1.63 23.11 4.47
C ALA A 346 -1.98 24.46 3.84
N LEU A 347 -2.91 24.50 2.87
CA LEU A 347 -3.28 25.70 2.09
C LEU A 347 -2.08 26.37 1.40
N ALA A 348 -1.27 25.55 0.73
CA ALA A 348 0.01 25.95 0.14
C ALA A 348 -0.01 26.16 -1.39
N VAL A 349 -1.19 26.08 -2.02
CA VAL A 349 -1.33 25.96 -3.49
C VAL A 349 -2.43 26.87 -4.07
N ASN A 350 -2.90 27.90 -3.36
CA ASN A 350 -3.92 28.85 -3.86
C ASN A 350 -3.48 30.32 -3.80
N SER A 351 -4.04 31.12 -4.71
CA SER A 351 -3.69 32.53 -4.94
C SER A 351 -4.01 33.47 -3.78
N GLU A 352 -4.89 33.08 -2.85
CA GLU A 352 -5.16 33.84 -1.61
C GLU A 352 -4.07 33.68 -0.56
N PHE A 353 -3.22 32.66 -0.66
CA PHE A 353 -2.25 32.31 0.37
C PHE A 353 -0.87 32.04 -0.25
N SER A 354 -0.11 33.13 -0.43
CA SER A 354 1.31 33.07 -0.72
C SER A 354 2.02 32.10 0.23
N LEU A 355 2.81 31.18 -0.32
CA LEU A 355 3.83 30.46 0.44
C LEU A 355 4.84 31.47 1.01
N PRO A 356 5.25 31.38 2.29
CA PRO A 356 4.67 30.61 3.40
C PRO A 356 3.63 31.39 4.23
N ASN A 357 2.56 30.70 4.68
CA ASN A 357 1.61 31.22 5.66
C ASN A 357 1.74 30.47 7.01
N HIS A 358 1.17 31.00 8.10
CA HIS A 358 1.26 30.40 9.44
C HIS A 358 0.80 28.93 9.47
N ARG A 359 -0.27 28.58 8.75
CA ARG A 359 -0.79 27.21 8.70
C ARG A 359 0.22 26.27 8.06
N TYR A 360 0.81 26.64 6.93
CA TYR A 360 1.82 25.84 6.25
C TYR A 360 2.97 25.46 7.17
N ASN A 361 3.55 26.46 7.86
CA ASN A 361 4.64 26.25 8.80
C ASN A 361 4.25 25.39 10.02
N THR A 362 2.96 25.28 10.32
CA THR A 362 2.44 24.50 11.46
C THR A 362 2.15 23.05 11.08
N VAL A 363 1.63 22.80 9.87
CA VAL A 363 1.08 21.48 9.49
C VAL A 363 1.86 20.75 8.39
N PHE A 364 2.87 21.40 7.80
CA PHE A 364 3.72 20.81 6.76
C PHE A 364 5.21 20.92 7.16
N PRO A 365 5.96 19.80 7.24
CA PRO A 365 5.53 18.41 7.04
C PRO A 365 4.53 17.94 8.10
N ALA A 366 3.57 17.10 7.70
CA ALA A 366 2.64 16.48 8.65
C ALA A 366 3.37 15.52 9.61
N ASP A 367 2.87 15.33 10.84
CA ASP A 367 3.55 14.46 11.80
C ASP A 367 3.47 12.97 11.44
N LEU A 368 2.35 12.51 10.87
CA LEU A 368 2.09 11.11 10.57
C LEU A 368 1.27 10.92 9.28
N ARG A 369 1.71 9.97 8.45
CA ARG A 369 0.94 9.43 7.32
C ARG A 369 0.64 7.95 7.53
N SER A 370 -0.62 7.59 7.76
CA SER A 370 -1.05 6.19 7.81
C SER A 370 -1.54 5.69 6.45
N GLN A 371 -1.12 4.49 6.05
CA GLN A 371 -1.60 3.81 4.85
C GLN A 371 -1.23 2.33 4.85
N SER A 372 -1.81 1.55 3.94
CA SER A 372 -1.36 0.18 3.70
C SER A 372 -0.21 0.12 2.69
N HIS A 373 0.49 -1.02 2.67
CA HIS A 373 1.68 -1.21 1.83
C HIS A 373 1.42 -1.17 0.32
N GLU A 374 0.17 -1.32 -0.14
CA GLU A 374 -0.12 -1.35 -1.58
C GLU A 374 0.07 0.00 -2.28
N ILE A 375 -0.05 1.11 -1.55
CA ILE A 375 0.12 2.47 -2.08
C ILE A 375 1.47 3.10 -1.69
N ILE A 376 2.48 2.27 -1.36
CA ILE A 376 3.87 2.71 -1.21
C ILE A 376 4.40 3.24 -2.55
N ARG A 377 4.26 2.45 -3.63
CA ARG A 377 4.81 2.76 -4.96
C ARG A 377 4.01 3.80 -5.75
N THR A 378 2.81 4.13 -5.26
CA THR A 378 1.95 5.16 -5.84
C THR A 378 1.89 6.36 -4.91
N TRP A 379 0.89 6.44 -4.03
CA TRP A 379 0.61 7.65 -3.27
C TRP A 379 1.82 8.14 -2.46
N ALA A 380 2.47 7.26 -1.68
CA ALA A 380 3.63 7.69 -0.89
C ALA A 380 4.79 8.17 -1.78
N PHE A 381 5.14 7.41 -2.82
CA PHE A 381 6.23 7.75 -3.73
C PHE A 381 5.97 9.11 -4.40
N TYR A 382 4.81 9.26 -5.03
CA TYR A 382 4.47 10.48 -5.77
C TYR A 382 4.33 11.69 -4.86
N THR A 383 3.89 11.51 -3.62
CA THR A 383 3.80 12.62 -2.66
C THR A 383 5.17 13.08 -2.18
N ILE A 384 6.10 12.15 -1.92
CA ILE A 384 7.49 12.49 -1.61
C ILE A 384 8.14 13.20 -2.80
N LEU A 385 7.94 12.69 -4.01
CA LEU A 385 8.43 13.31 -5.25
C LEU A 385 7.91 14.74 -5.42
N LYS A 386 6.60 14.98 -5.24
CA LYS A 386 6.00 16.32 -5.35
C LYS A 386 6.44 17.27 -4.23
N ALA A 387 6.59 16.79 -3.00
CA ALA A 387 7.11 17.58 -1.90
C ALA A 387 8.56 18.02 -2.15
N HIS A 388 9.38 17.12 -2.69
CA HIS A 388 10.73 17.40 -3.16
C HIS A 388 10.73 18.50 -4.24
N TYR A 389 9.95 18.36 -5.31
CA TYR A 389 9.92 19.38 -6.37
C TYR A 389 9.44 20.75 -5.90
N HIS A 390 8.39 20.79 -5.08
CA HIS A 390 7.74 22.05 -4.74
C HIS A 390 8.44 22.80 -3.60
N ALA A 391 9.14 22.09 -2.71
CA ALA A 391 9.66 22.68 -1.48
C ALA A 391 10.92 21.99 -0.92
N ASP A 392 11.58 21.09 -1.67
CA ASP A 392 12.75 20.31 -1.22
C ASP A 392 12.61 19.74 0.20
N SER A 393 11.45 19.18 0.51
CA SER A 393 11.06 18.79 1.86
C SER A 393 10.34 17.44 1.88
N LEU A 394 10.22 16.88 3.08
CA LEU A 394 9.32 15.76 3.30
C LEU A 394 7.86 16.23 3.32
N PRO A 395 6.91 15.41 2.85
CA PRO A 395 5.50 15.67 3.06
C PRO A 395 5.03 15.32 4.49
N TRP A 396 5.75 14.44 5.17
CA TRP A 396 5.49 14.00 6.54
C TRP A 396 6.76 13.50 7.23
N LYS A 397 6.80 13.62 8.56
CA LYS A 397 7.90 13.15 9.41
C LYS A 397 7.90 11.63 9.58
N ASN A 398 6.72 11.04 9.79
CA ASN A 398 6.53 9.61 10.00
C ASN A 398 5.56 9.02 8.98
N ILE A 399 5.85 7.81 8.49
CA ILE A 399 4.92 7.00 7.70
C ILE A 399 4.66 5.66 8.39
N MET A 400 3.39 5.39 8.69
CA MET A 400 2.92 4.17 9.35
C MET A 400 2.23 3.28 8.33
N ILE A 401 2.82 2.12 8.08
CA ILE A 401 2.43 1.16 7.06
C ILE A 401 1.69 -0.02 7.69
N SER A 402 0.42 -0.20 7.34
CA SER A 402 -0.39 -1.37 7.69
C SER A 402 -0.33 -2.45 6.60
N GLY A 403 -0.80 -3.65 6.94
CA GLY A 403 -1.12 -4.69 5.95
C GLY A 403 -2.54 -4.57 5.39
N TRP A 404 -2.90 -5.55 4.54
CA TRP A 404 -4.27 -5.75 4.08
C TRP A 404 -5.17 -6.26 5.19
N CYS A 405 -6.45 -5.93 5.09
CA CYS A 405 -7.49 -6.76 5.70
C CYS A 405 -7.88 -7.89 4.73
N LEU A 406 -7.62 -9.13 5.15
CA LEU A 406 -7.92 -10.35 4.41
C LEU A 406 -9.24 -10.96 4.91
N ALA A 407 -9.93 -11.68 4.03
CA ALA A 407 -11.05 -12.54 4.43
C ALA A 407 -10.55 -13.68 5.34
N ASP A 408 -11.49 -14.37 5.99
CA ASP A 408 -11.23 -15.54 6.85
C ASP A 408 -10.42 -16.64 6.13
N ASP A 409 -10.63 -16.80 4.83
CA ASP A 409 -9.90 -17.71 3.95
C ASP A 409 -8.49 -17.22 3.55
N LYS A 410 -8.00 -16.15 4.18
CA LYS A 410 -6.72 -15.47 3.94
C LYS A 410 -6.55 -14.91 2.53
N LYS A 411 -7.63 -14.78 1.75
CA LYS A 411 -7.58 -14.10 0.45
C LYS A 411 -7.96 -12.63 0.62
N LYS A 412 -7.42 -11.80 -0.27
CA LYS A 412 -7.84 -10.40 -0.41
C LYS A 412 -9.36 -10.31 -0.65
N MET A 413 -10.04 -9.47 0.13
CA MET A 413 -11.45 -9.16 -0.07
C MET A 413 -11.65 -8.41 -1.40
N SER A 414 -12.61 -8.84 -2.23
CA SER A 414 -12.96 -8.11 -3.45
C SER A 414 -14.43 -8.29 -3.84
N LYS A 415 -15.03 -7.24 -4.42
CA LYS A 415 -16.45 -7.24 -4.82
C LYS A 415 -16.75 -8.40 -5.77
N SER A 416 -15.82 -8.68 -6.67
CA SER A 416 -15.89 -9.78 -7.63
C SER A 416 -15.87 -11.19 -7.03
N LYS A 417 -15.38 -11.36 -5.79
CA LYS A 417 -15.29 -12.66 -5.11
C LYS A 417 -16.44 -12.91 -4.13
N GLY A 418 -17.31 -11.93 -3.91
CA GLY A 418 -18.42 -12.04 -2.96
C GLY A 418 -18.00 -12.19 -1.50
N ASN A 419 -16.71 -12.09 -1.18
CA ASN A 419 -16.15 -12.26 0.17
C ASN A 419 -15.96 -10.92 0.92
N ILE A 420 -16.72 -9.89 0.54
CA ILE A 420 -16.65 -8.58 1.21
C ILE A 420 -17.57 -8.59 2.42
N ILE A 421 -16.99 -8.23 3.55
CA ILE A 421 -17.73 -7.83 4.74
C ILE A 421 -17.79 -6.31 4.73
N THR A 422 -19.00 -5.75 4.70
CA THR A 422 -19.18 -4.29 4.70
C THR A 422 -19.01 -3.75 6.12
N PRO A 423 -18.35 -2.59 6.31
CA PRO A 423 -18.17 -1.98 7.63
C PRO A 423 -19.48 -1.75 8.40
N HIS A 424 -20.57 -1.45 7.70
CA HIS A 424 -21.87 -1.21 8.34
C HIS A 424 -22.39 -2.43 9.10
N VAL A 425 -22.29 -3.63 8.53
CA VAL A 425 -22.80 -4.86 9.16
C VAL A 425 -22.04 -5.15 10.45
N ILE A 426 -20.71 -4.99 10.45
CA ILE A 426 -19.91 -5.22 11.67
C ILE A 426 -20.13 -4.16 12.73
N LEU A 427 -20.33 -2.89 12.33
CA LEU A 427 -20.63 -1.80 13.25
C LEU A 427 -21.99 -1.98 13.93
N GLU A 428 -23.02 -2.37 13.17
CA GLU A 428 -24.36 -2.64 13.71
C GLU A 428 -24.36 -3.86 14.64
N THR A 429 -23.62 -4.91 14.29
CA THR A 429 -23.60 -6.17 15.05
C THR A 429 -22.82 -6.05 16.37
N TYR A 430 -21.68 -5.37 16.34
CA TYR A 430 -20.72 -5.37 17.45
C TYR A 430 -20.55 -4.02 18.15
N GLY A 431 -20.94 -2.92 17.52
CA GLY A 431 -20.68 -1.56 17.99
C GLY A 431 -19.29 -1.05 17.62
N ALA A 432 -19.13 0.28 17.66
CA ALA A 432 -17.92 0.95 17.19
C ALA A 432 -16.66 0.60 18.00
N ASP A 433 -16.76 0.51 19.33
CA ASP A 433 -15.61 0.15 20.19
C ASP A 433 -15.05 -1.23 19.88
N VAL A 434 -15.92 -2.21 19.60
CA VAL A 434 -15.49 -3.58 19.29
C VAL A 434 -14.85 -3.64 17.90
N VAL A 435 -15.34 -2.85 16.94
CA VAL A 435 -14.70 -2.73 15.61
C VAL A 435 -13.35 -2.03 15.70
N ARG A 436 -13.24 -0.97 16.53
CA ARG A 436 -11.96 -0.28 16.78
C ARG A 436 -10.97 -1.18 17.50
N TYR A 437 -11.43 -1.95 18.49
CA TYR A 437 -10.63 -2.99 19.15
C TYR A 437 -10.04 -3.97 18.14
N TRP A 438 -10.88 -4.50 17.24
CA TRP A 438 -10.43 -5.41 16.18
C TRP A 438 -9.36 -4.75 15.30
N ALA A 439 -9.53 -3.49 14.91
CA ALA A 439 -8.55 -2.77 14.11
C ALA A 439 -7.24 -2.50 14.89
N ALA A 440 -7.33 -2.15 16.16
CA ALA A 440 -6.18 -1.90 17.03
C ALA A 440 -5.38 -3.18 17.35
N ASN A 441 -5.98 -4.35 17.18
CA ASN A 441 -5.29 -5.65 17.32
C ASN A 441 -4.42 -6.00 16.09
N SER A 442 -4.34 -5.12 15.07
CA SER A 442 -3.49 -5.33 13.89
C SER A 442 -2.06 -4.84 14.11
N ARG A 443 -1.07 -5.62 13.68
CA ARG A 443 0.35 -5.22 13.70
C ARG A 443 0.75 -4.47 12.44
N LEU A 444 1.69 -3.54 12.59
CA LEU A 444 2.25 -2.79 11.46
C LEU A 444 2.95 -3.71 10.46
N GLY A 445 2.79 -3.41 9.17
CA GLY A 445 3.45 -4.11 8.07
C GLY A 445 2.97 -5.54 7.79
N VAL A 446 1.99 -6.06 8.54
CA VAL A 446 1.49 -7.43 8.42
C VAL A 446 0.01 -7.44 8.05
N ASP A 447 -0.35 -8.30 7.11
CA ASP A 447 -1.75 -8.50 6.72
C ASP A 447 -2.54 -9.11 7.88
N THR A 448 -3.71 -8.54 8.17
CA THR A 448 -4.61 -8.97 9.25
C THR A 448 -5.80 -9.72 8.68
N VAL A 449 -6.10 -10.89 9.25
CA VAL A 449 -7.21 -11.74 8.82
C VAL A 449 -8.47 -11.37 9.60
N TYR A 450 -9.59 -11.23 8.91
CA TYR A 450 -10.89 -11.11 9.54
C TYR A 450 -11.16 -12.33 10.44
N SER A 451 -11.47 -12.09 11.71
CA SER A 451 -11.73 -13.15 12.69
C SER A 451 -12.85 -12.74 13.62
N GLU A 452 -13.98 -13.43 13.51
CA GLU A 452 -15.15 -13.23 14.38
C GLU A 452 -14.81 -13.43 15.86
N ASN A 453 -13.83 -14.30 16.15
CA ASN A 453 -13.36 -14.53 17.53
C ASN A 453 -12.76 -13.27 18.16
N ILE A 454 -12.03 -12.45 17.39
CA ILE A 454 -11.45 -11.19 17.90
C ILE A 454 -12.57 -10.19 18.23
N PHE A 455 -13.65 -10.12 17.45
CA PHE A 455 -14.82 -9.31 17.80
C PHE A 455 -15.50 -9.81 19.09
N LYS A 456 -15.59 -11.13 19.29
CA LYS A 456 -16.12 -11.70 20.54
C LYS A 456 -15.25 -11.33 21.74
N ILE A 457 -13.92 -11.31 21.58
CA ILE A 457 -12.98 -10.87 22.63
C ILE A 457 -13.19 -9.38 22.93
N GLY A 458 -13.21 -8.52 21.92
CA GLY A 458 -13.47 -7.08 22.10
C GLY A 458 -14.80 -6.80 22.80
N LYS A 459 -15.87 -7.53 22.45
CA LYS A 459 -17.17 -7.42 23.13
C LYS A 459 -17.09 -7.82 24.61
N ARG A 460 -16.33 -8.86 24.94
CA ARG A 460 -16.08 -9.27 26.34
C ARG A 460 -15.30 -8.19 27.09
N LEU A 461 -14.31 -7.57 26.47
CA LEU A 461 -13.55 -6.47 27.07
C LEU A 461 -14.46 -5.28 27.41
N VAL A 462 -15.26 -4.79 26.44
CA VAL A 462 -16.23 -3.70 26.66
C VAL A 462 -17.21 -4.04 27.79
N THR A 463 -17.75 -5.27 27.78
CA THR A 463 -18.67 -5.74 28.83
C THR A 463 -17.99 -5.81 30.19
N LYS A 464 -16.75 -6.27 30.26
CA LYS A 464 -15.98 -6.36 31.50
C LYS A 464 -15.65 -4.97 32.04
N LEU A 465 -15.28 -4.02 31.19
CA LEU A 465 -15.03 -2.63 31.57
C LEU A 465 -16.27 -1.99 32.19
N TRP A 466 -17.45 -2.20 31.59
CA TRP A 466 -18.72 -1.77 32.17
C TRP A 466 -19.00 -2.41 33.54
N ASN A 467 -18.83 -3.73 33.65
CA ASN A 467 -19.10 -4.46 34.89
C ASN A 467 -18.14 -4.07 36.03
N ALA A 468 -16.85 -3.93 35.72
CA ALA A 468 -15.85 -3.45 36.68
C ALA A 468 -16.20 -2.02 37.14
N SER A 469 -16.59 -1.15 36.22
CA SER A 469 -16.99 0.23 36.54
C SER A 469 -18.24 0.29 37.39
N LYS A 470 -19.24 -0.55 37.10
CA LYS A 470 -20.45 -0.67 37.92
C LYS A 470 -20.10 -1.11 39.35
N PHE A 471 -19.19 -2.06 39.52
CA PHE A 471 -18.73 -2.49 40.85
C PHE A 471 -18.04 -1.34 41.59
N VAL A 472 -17.08 -0.66 40.97
CA VAL A 472 -16.38 0.49 41.59
C VAL A 472 -17.35 1.61 41.96
N SER A 473 -18.35 1.87 41.12
CA SER A 473 -19.36 2.92 41.37
C SER A 473 -20.17 2.71 42.66
N MET A 474 -20.20 1.50 43.21
CA MET A 474 -20.87 1.21 44.49
C MET A 474 -20.16 1.83 45.69
N PHE A 475 -18.89 2.22 45.54
CA PHE A 475 -18.02 2.65 46.63
C PHE A 475 -17.56 4.10 46.51
N MET A 476 -18.11 4.84 45.56
CA MET A 476 -17.76 6.24 45.31
C MET A 476 -19.01 7.07 45.02
N GLU A 477 -18.95 8.36 45.34
CA GLU A 477 -19.93 9.32 44.86
C GLU A 477 -19.59 9.76 43.43
N LYS A 478 -20.62 10.10 42.65
CA LYS A 478 -20.42 10.65 41.31
C LYS A 478 -19.65 11.96 41.42
N HIS A 479 -18.64 12.15 40.58
CA HIS A 479 -17.82 13.36 40.55
C HIS A 479 -17.13 13.66 41.89
N GLN A 480 -16.91 12.63 42.72
CA GLN A 480 -16.18 12.80 43.97
C GLN A 480 -14.75 13.29 43.70
N VAL A 481 -14.24 14.10 44.63
CA VAL A 481 -12.81 14.45 44.64
C VAL A 481 -12.03 13.20 45.03
N MET A 482 -11.11 12.79 44.18
CA MET A 482 -10.22 11.65 44.44
C MET A 482 -8.89 12.12 45.03
N SER A 483 -8.36 11.37 45.99
CA SER A 483 -7.07 11.67 46.62
C SER A 483 -6.19 10.41 46.67
N ILE A 484 -5.17 10.39 45.81
CA ILE A 484 -4.21 9.28 45.72
C ILE A 484 -3.47 9.04 47.04
N ASN A 485 -3.22 10.09 47.82
CA ASN A 485 -2.56 10.01 49.13
C ASN A 485 -3.39 9.25 50.18
N SER A 486 -4.68 9.03 49.92
CA SER A 486 -5.54 8.21 50.78
C SER A 486 -5.26 6.72 50.61
N ALA A 487 -4.62 6.31 49.50
CA ALA A 487 -4.23 4.92 49.25
C ALA A 487 -2.93 4.60 49.99
N HIS A 488 -3.06 3.98 51.17
CA HIS A 488 -1.93 3.71 52.05
C HIS A 488 -1.70 2.22 52.36
N GLU A 489 -2.71 1.38 52.13
CA GLU A 489 -2.62 -0.08 52.35
C GLU A 489 -1.76 -0.75 51.28
N THR A 490 -1.09 -1.85 51.64
CA THR A 490 -0.07 -2.50 50.81
C THR A 490 -0.60 -2.91 49.44
N ILE A 491 -1.77 -3.56 49.38
CA ILE A 491 -2.39 -4.00 48.11
C ILE A 491 -2.87 -2.82 47.25
N ASP A 492 -3.27 -1.71 47.87
CA ASP A 492 -3.70 -0.50 47.15
C ASP A 492 -2.48 0.20 46.53
N LYS A 493 -1.35 0.27 47.25
CA LYS A 493 -0.08 0.76 46.70
C LYS A 493 0.52 -0.18 45.65
N TRP A 494 0.32 -1.48 45.80
CA TRP A 494 0.73 -2.48 44.81
C TRP A 494 0.08 -2.19 43.46
N ILE A 495 -1.26 -2.08 43.38
CA ILE A 495 -1.93 -1.88 42.09
C ILE A 495 -1.54 -0.55 41.44
N LEU A 496 -1.31 0.50 42.24
CA LEU A 496 -0.84 1.81 41.76
C LEU A 496 0.58 1.71 41.19
N SER A 497 1.45 0.93 41.82
CA SER A 497 2.81 0.67 41.35
C SER A 497 2.83 -0.15 40.06
N LYS A 498 1.93 -1.13 39.91
CA LYS A 498 1.75 -1.86 38.64
C LYS A 498 1.26 -0.91 37.54
N LEU A 499 0.26 -0.08 37.84
CA LEU A 499 -0.30 0.89 36.90
C LEU A 499 0.71 1.94 36.46
N TYR A 500 1.60 2.38 37.36
CA TYR A 500 2.73 3.27 37.04
C TYR A 500 3.57 2.72 35.88
N LYS A 501 3.94 1.43 35.95
CA LYS A 501 4.73 0.77 34.90
C LYS A 501 3.92 0.55 33.61
N VAL A 502 2.62 0.33 33.72
CA VAL A 502 1.71 0.18 32.57
C VAL A 502 1.62 1.47 31.77
N ILE A 503 1.48 2.63 32.44
CA ILE A 503 1.48 3.94 31.77
C ILE A 503 2.77 4.14 30.98
N GLU A 504 3.93 3.89 31.60
CA GLU A 504 5.24 4.05 30.94
C GLU A 504 5.38 3.14 29.70
N ARG A 505 5.01 1.87 29.83
CA ARG A 505 5.06 0.91 28.71
C ARG A 505 4.09 1.29 27.59
N ALA A 506 2.86 1.70 27.93
CA ALA A 506 1.87 2.13 26.95
C ALA A 506 2.33 3.38 26.18
N ILE A 507 2.89 4.38 26.88
CA ILE A 507 3.47 5.58 26.27
C ILE A 507 4.61 5.20 25.32
N ASN A 508 5.55 4.36 25.76
CA ASN A 508 6.69 3.95 24.94
C ASN A 508 6.22 3.26 23.65
N ASN A 509 5.24 2.35 23.74
CA ASN A 509 4.66 1.69 22.56
C ASN A 509 3.95 2.68 21.63
N LEU A 510 3.14 3.60 22.15
CA LEU A 510 2.43 4.59 21.33
C LEU A 510 3.38 5.58 20.64
N LEU A 511 4.47 6.00 21.30
CA LEU A 511 5.50 6.85 20.70
C LEU A 511 6.26 6.15 19.57
N GLN A 512 6.29 4.81 19.57
CA GLN A 512 6.81 3.99 18.47
C GLN A 512 5.72 3.56 17.47
N PHE A 513 4.50 4.10 17.58
CA PHE A 513 3.33 3.73 16.76
C PHE A 513 2.87 2.27 16.90
N GLU A 514 3.36 1.54 17.90
CA GLU A 514 3.01 0.14 18.20
C GLU A 514 1.71 0.06 19.02
N TYR A 515 0.62 0.56 18.44
CA TYR A 515 -0.69 0.65 19.11
C TYR A 515 -1.26 -0.71 19.55
N CYS A 516 -0.94 -1.79 18.84
CA CYS A 516 -1.34 -3.16 19.22
C CYS A 516 -0.65 -3.61 20.51
N GLU A 517 0.64 -3.31 20.64
CA GLU A 517 1.42 -3.67 21.83
C GLU A 517 1.04 -2.77 23.02
N ALA A 518 0.72 -1.49 22.78
CA ALA A 518 0.17 -0.60 23.80
C ALA A 518 -1.17 -1.12 24.35
N LEU A 519 -2.10 -1.49 23.46
CA LEU A 519 -3.38 -2.09 23.85
C LEU A 519 -3.19 -3.39 24.64
N GLY A 520 -2.28 -4.27 24.19
CA GLY A 520 -1.98 -5.52 24.88
C GLY A 520 -1.51 -5.33 26.33
N VAL A 521 -0.63 -4.36 26.58
CA VAL A 521 -0.14 -4.06 27.94
C VAL A 521 -1.27 -3.52 28.84
N ILE A 522 -2.14 -2.66 28.29
CA ILE A 522 -3.27 -2.10 29.05
C ILE A 522 -4.30 -3.20 29.35
N GLU A 523 -4.60 -4.07 28.39
CA GLU A 523 -5.50 -5.20 28.57
C GLU A 523 -4.99 -6.22 29.59
N GLU A 524 -3.71 -6.59 29.53
CA GLU A 524 -3.12 -7.53 30.48
C GLU A 524 -3.31 -7.03 31.91
N PHE A 525 -2.96 -5.76 32.17
CA PHE A 525 -3.17 -5.14 33.48
C PHE A 525 -4.65 -5.11 33.88
N PHE A 526 -5.53 -4.67 32.97
CA PHE A 526 -6.96 -4.55 33.25
C PHE A 526 -7.58 -5.89 33.65
N TRP A 527 -7.23 -6.97 32.96
CA TRP A 527 -7.75 -8.30 33.26
C TRP A 527 -7.06 -8.92 34.47
N LYS A 528 -5.74 -9.11 34.39
CA LYS A 528 -4.97 -9.90 35.35
C LYS A 528 -4.79 -9.19 36.68
N ASP A 529 -4.32 -7.95 36.66
CA ASP A 529 -3.96 -7.25 37.89
C ASP A 529 -5.19 -6.58 38.51
N PHE A 530 -5.99 -5.86 37.72
CA PHE A 530 -7.15 -5.15 38.22
C PHE A 530 -8.36 -6.07 38.46
N CYS A 531 -8.89 -6.70 37.41
CA CYS A 531 -10.16 -7.44 37.51
C CYS A 531 -10.06 -8.75 38.29
N ASP A 532 -9.08 -9.60 37.98
CA ASP A 532 -9.01 -10.97 38.52
C ASP A 532 -8.39 -11.01 39.93
N ASN A 533 -7.62 -9.99 40.28
CA ASN A 533 -6.90 -9.92 41.55
C ASN A 533 -7.35 -8.73 42.40
N TYR A 534 -7.07 -7.49 41.98
CA TYR A 534 -7.29 -6.33 42.83
C TYR A 534 -8.74 -6.18 43.29
N LEU A 535 -9.71 -6.26 42.38
CA LEU A 535 -11.14 -6.13 42.72
C LEU A 535 -11.59 -7.17 43.76
N GLU A 536 -11.03 -8.38 43.74
CA GLU A 536 -11.38 -9.45 44.66
C GLU A 536 -10.64 -9.32 46.00
N LEU A 537 -9.37 -8.94 45.99
CA LEU A 537 -8.56 -8.72 47.20
C LEU A 537 -9.15 -7.64 48.08
N VAL A 538 -9.48 -6.48 47.51
CA VAL A 538 -9.93 -5.32 48.29
C VAL A 538 -11.43 -5.35 48.62
N LYS A 539 -12.18 -6.31 48.10
CA LYS A 539 -13.65 -6.38 48.17
C LYS A 539 -14.17 -6.25 49.60
N LYS A 540 -13.59 -7.00 50.54
CA LYS A 540 -13.99 -6.96 51.95
C LYS A 540 -13.75 -5.59 52.57
N ARG A 541 -12.59 -4.98 52.30
CA ARG A 541 -12.24 -3.62 52.76
C ARG A 541 -13.16 -2.55 52.14
N ALA A 542 -13.48 -2.68 50.85
CA ALA A 542 -14.35 -1.76 50.13
C ALA A 542 -15.80 -1.77 50.64
N TYR A 543 -16.37 -2.95 50.95
CA TYR A 543 -17.69 -3.04 51.60
C TYR A 543 -17.68 -2.53 53.05
N GLY A 544 -16.52 -2.50 53.70
CA GLY A 544 -16.33 -1.86 54.99
C GLY A 544 -16.19 -0.33 54.89
N SER A 545 -15.44 0.23 55.84
CA SER A 545 -15.18 1.67 55.96
C SER A 545 -13.79 2.08 55.44
N SER A 546 -13.05 1.19 54.76
CA SER A 546 -11.68 1.50 54.31
C SER A 546 -11.68 2.60 53.26
N LEU A 547 -11.22 3.80 53.62
CA LEU A 547 -11.05 4.90 52.68
C LEU A 547 -9.98 4.58 51.62
N SER A 548 -8.90 3.88 52.02
CA SER A 548 -7.82 3.47 51.14
C SER A 548 -8.32 2.65 49.95
N ALA A 549 -9.10 1.60 50.22
CA ALA A 549 -9.65 0.73 49.17
C ALA A 549 -10.58 1.49 48.22
N LYS A 550 -11.46 2.35 48.76
CA LYS A 550 -12.45 3.09 47.96
C LYS A 550 -11.78 4.13 47.05
N GLN A 551 -10.82 4.88 47.57
CA GLN A 551 -10.09 5.91 46.82
C GLN A 551 -9.21 5.30 45.74
N SER A 552 -8.47 4.24 46.06
CA SER A 552 -7.62 3.53 45.10
C SER A 552 -8.43 2.87 43.98
N LEU A 553 -9.57 2.21 44.27
CA LEU A 553 -10.48 1.67 43.25
C LEU A 553 -10.95 2.76 42.28
N ALA A 554 -11.40 3.91 42.81
CA ALA A 554 -11.85 5.03 42.00
C ALA A 554 -10.72 5.60 41.13
N TYR A 555 -9.52 5.74 41.68
CA TYR A 555 -8.37 6.31 40.97
C TYR A 555 -7.84 5.38 39.87
N VAL A 556 -7.66 4.09 40.17
CA VAL A 556 -7.19 3.09 39.21
C VAL A 556 -8.16 2.96 38.04
N LEU A 557 -9.47 2.90 38.30
CA LEU A 557 -10.47 2.86 37.24
C LEU A 557 -10.44 4.14 36.37
N ASN A 558 -10.30 5.32 36.98
CA ASN A 558 -10.20 6.58 36.22
C ASN A 558 -9.07 6.53 35.19
N VAL A 559 -7.89 6.09 35.62
CA VAL A 559 -6.70 5.97 34.77
C VAL A 559 -6.88 4.88 33.71
N ILE A 560 -7.47 3.73 34.05
CA ILE A 560 -7.81 2.67 33.09
C ILE A 560 -8.68 3.22 31.95
N LEU A 561 -9.72 4.01 32.27
CA LEU A 561 -10.59 4.60 31.25
C LEU A 561 -9.83 5.54 30.32
N ARG A 562 -8.93 6.35 30.87
CA ARG A 562 -8.07 7.26 30.08
C ARG A 562 -7.08 6.51 29.19
N LEU A 563 -6.50 5.39 29.67
CA LEU A 563 -5.64 4.51 28.88
C LEU A 563 -6.39 3.84 27.73
N PHE A 564 -7.62 3.37 27.96
CA PHE A 564 -8.44 2.75 26.91
C PHE A 564 -9.07 3.75 25.94
N ALA A 565 -9.14 5.05 26.26
CA ALA A 565 -9.89 6.03 25.48
C ALA A 565 -9.50 6.12 23.98
N PRO A 566 -8.22 6.01 23.56
CA PRO A 566 -7.88 5.99 22.13
C PRO A 566 -8.40 4.75 21.39
N PHE A 567 -8.64 3.66 22.11
CA PHE A 567 -9.04 2.35 21.57
C PHE A 567 -10.55 2.13 21.62
N LEU A 568 -11.18 2.45 22.75
CA LEU A 568 -12.59 2.20 23.07
C LEU A 568 -13.34 3.50 23.41
N PRO A 569 -13.38 4.48 22.50
CA PRO A 569 -13.74 5.85 22.82
C PRO A 569 -15.16 6.05 23.35
N TYR A 570 -16.12 5.19 23.00
CA TYR A 570 -17.52 5.39 23.38
C TYR A 570 -17.79 4.90 24.80
N ILE A 571 -17.42 3.66 25.12
CA ILE A 571 -17.62 3.09 26.46
C ILE A 571 -16.79 3.83 27.51
N THR A 572 -15.57 4.26 27.17
CA THR A 572 -14.74 5.02 28.11
C THR A 572 -15.33 6.39 28.39
N GLU A 573 -15.87 7.06 27.37
CA GLU A 573 -16.56 8.35 27.54
C GLU A 573 -17.81 8.21 28.40
N GLU A 574 -18.67 7.23 28.10
CA GLU A 574 -19.92 7.00 28.83
C GLU A 574 -19.66 6.78 30.33
N ILE A 575 -18.70 5.91 30.65
CA ILE A 575 -18.33 5.63 32.05
C ILE A 575 -17.67 6.84 32.69
N TYR A 576 -16.75 7.50 31.98
CA TYR A 576 -16.02 8.65 32.51
C TYR A 576 -16.94 9.81 32.83
N HIS A 577 -17.86 10.11 31.92
CA HIS A 577 -18.87 11.15 32.06
C HIS A 577 -19.77 10.92 33.26
N HIS A 578 -20.24 9.68 33.44
CA HIS A 578 -21.14 9.35 34.54
C HIS A 578 -20.49 9.31 35.91
N LEU A 579 -19.23 8.88 36.00
CA LEU A 579 -18.56 8.64 37.28
C LEU A 579 -17.65 9.79 37.72
N TYR A 580 -16.96 10.48 36.80
CA TYR A 580 -15.83 11.34 37.16
C TYR A 580 -16.01 12.81 36.76
N SER A 581 -16.44 13.10 35.53
CA SER A 581 -16.50 14.48 35.07
C SER A 581 -17.46 14.67 33.90
N TYR A 582 -18.21 15.75 33.90
CA TYR A 582 -18.95 16.18 32.71
C TYR A 582 -18.03 16.57 31.54
N ASN A 583 -16.74 16.82 31.79
CA ASN A 583 -15.75 17.00 30.73
C ASN A 583 -15.42 15.66 30.07
N SER A 584 -15.20 15.70 28.76
CA SER A 584 -14.86 14.51 27.97
C SER A 584 -13.56 13.86 28.44
N VAL A 585 -13.52 12.53 28.47
CA VAL A 585 -12.27 11.76 28.64
C VAL A 585 -11.26 12.08 27.55
N HIS A 586 -11.71 12.52 26.37
CA HIS A 586 -10.89 12.81 25.18
C HIS A 586 -10.26 14.20 25.17
N ASN A 587 -10.39 14.99 26.24
CA ASN A 587 -9.71 16.28 26.34
C ASN A 587 -8.17 16.12 26.29
N GLN A 588 -7.49 17.07 25.64
CA GLN A 588 -6.06 16.98 25.31
C GLN A 588 -5.14 16.67 26.50
N SER A 589 -5.47 17.14 27.71
CA SER A 589 -4.67 16.97 28.92
C SER A 589 -5.05 15.75 29.76
N ASN A 590 -5.91 14.87 29.24
CA ASN A 590 -6.39 13.70 29.97
C ASN A 590 -5.58 12.42 29.69
N TRP A 591 -4.50 12.44 28.91
CA TRP A 591 -3.63 11.25 28.90
C TRP A 591 -2.99 11.07 30.29
N PRO A 592 -2.97 9.85 30.87
CA PRO A 592 -2.42 9.66 32.21
C PRO A 592 -0.89 9.76 32.21
N SER A 593 -0.38 10.52 33.17
CA SER A 593 1.03 10.65 33.50
C SER A 593 1.36 9.71 34.67
N LYS A 594 2.54 9.09 34.63
CA LYS A 594 3.00 8.20 35.71
C LYS A 594 3.26 8.99 37.00
N GLU A 595 3.56 10.28 36.88
CA GLU A 595 3.72 11.23 37.98
C GLU A 595 2.41 11.47 38.76
N GLU A 596 1.25 11.09 38.20
CA GLU A 596 -0.04 11.10 38.91
C GLU A 596 -0.15 9.96 39.94
N LEU A 597 0.75 8.96 39.90
CA LEU A 597 0.68 7.74 40.69
C LEU A 597 1.81 7.62 41.72
N ILE A 598 1.55 6.83 42.75
CA ILE A 598 2.53 6.47 43.77
C ILE A 598 3.22 5.16 43.32
N TYR A 599 4.53 5.22 43.13
CA TYR A 599 5.37 4.03 42.98
C TYR A 599 5.98 3.66 44.33
N ASP A 600 5.71 2.44 44.79
CA ASP A 600 6.21 1.89 46.04
C ASP A 600 6.76 0.47 45.80
N LYS A 601 8.08 0.37 45.68
CA LYS A 601 8.76 -0.89 45.37
C LYS A 601 8.45 -1.99 46.37
N TYR A 602 8.39 -1.65 47.66
CA TYR A 602 8.09 -2.61 48.72
C TYR A 602 6.68 -3.21 48.56
N SER A 603 5.68 -2.36 48.34
CA SER A 603 4.29 -2.81 48.12
C SER A 603 4.15 -3.59 46.82
N GLU A 604 4.90 -3.23 45.78
CA GLU A 604 4.96 -4.00 44.54
C GLU A 604 5.43 -5.44 44.80
N GLU A 605 6.56 -5.60 45.50
CA GLU A 605 7.12 -6.92 45.85
C GLU A 605 6.18 -7.70 46.78
N MET A 606 5.61 -7.06 47.80
CA MET A 606 4.65 -7.71 48.72
C MET A 606 3.36 -8.15 48.02
N GLY A 607 2.79 -7.32 47.15
CA GLY A 607 1.60 -7.69 46.41
C GLY A 607 1.87 -8.79 45.38
N ASP A 608 3.02 -8.78 44.71
CA ASP A 608 3.41 -9.88 43.81
C ASP A 608 3.57 -11.21 44.58
N ASN A 609 4.12 -11.18 45.80
CA ASN A 609 4.15 -12.33 46.71
C ASN A 609 2.73 -12.80 47.09
N VAL A 610 1.79 -11.89 47.39
CA VAL A 610 0.37 -12.22 47.63
C VAL A 610 -0.23 -12.94 46.43
N ILE A 611 0.00 -12.45 45.21
CA ILE A 611 -0.53 -13.08 43.99
C ILE A 611 0.07 -14.48 43.79
N GLN A 612 1.36 -14.68 44.06
CA GLN A 612 1.99 -15.99 44.00
C GLN A 612 1.31 -16.98 44.95
N ILE A 613 1.15 -16.62 46.22
CA ILE A 613 0.49 -17.45 47.24
C ILE A 613 -0.97 -17.71 46.86
N LEU A 614 -1.70 -16.69 46.43
CA LEU A 614 -3.11 -16.78 46.03
C LEU A 614 -3.30 -17.76 44.86
N ASN A 615 -2.39 -17.76 43.89
CA ASN A 615 -2.44 -18.69 42.76
C ASN A 615 -2.20 -20.14 43.19
N ILE A 616 -1.28 -20.39 44.13
CA ILE A 616 -1.08 -21.72 44.73
C ILE A 616 -2.38 -22.17 45.41
N ILE A 617 -3.00 -21.32 46.22
CA ILE A 617 -4.27 -21.63 46.92
C ILE A 617 -5.40 -21.90 45.92
N ARG A 618 -5.54 -21.07 44.88
CA ARG A 618 -6.56 -21.26 43.82
C ARG A 618 -6.38 -22.60 43.12
N LYS A 619 -5.13 -22.97 42.79
CA LYS A 619 -4.79 -24.28 42.19
C LYS A 619 -5.17 -25.42 43.15
N MET A 620 -4.77 -25.35 44.42
CA MET A 620 -5.12 -26.38 45.41
C MET A 620 -6.64 -26.52 45.61
N LYS A 621 -7.39 -25.41 45.64
CA LYS A 621 -8.86 -25.46 45.72
C LYS A 621 -9.47 -26.14 44.47
N ALA A 622 -8.96 -25.81 43.29
CA ALA A 622 -9.40 -26.45 42.04
C ALA A 622 -9.08 -27.95 42.02
N ASP A 623 -7.86 -28.34 42.42
CA ASP A 623 -7.43 -29.75 42.48
C ASP A 623 -8.27 -30.57 43.48
N ASN A 624 -8.75 -29.93 44.55
CA ASN A 624 -9.66 -30.53 45.53
C ASN A 624 -11.15 -30.39 45.13
N ASN A 625 -11.46 -29.87 43.94
CA ASN A 625 -12.83 -29.63 43.44
C ASN A 625 -13.71 -28.80 44.38
N VAL A 626 -13.12 -27.88 45.15
CA VAL A 626 -13.86 -26.96 46.03
C VAL A 626 -13.98 -25.58 45.40
N SER A 627 -15.05 -24.86 45.73
CA SER A 627 -15.25 -23.51 45.22
C SER A 627 -14.20 -22.53 45.76
N VAL A 628 -13.93 -21.44 45.03
CA VAL A 628 -13.01 -20.38 45.48
C VAL A 628 -13.41 -19.81 46.86
N LYS A 629 -14.71 -19.81 47.19
CA LYS A 629 -15.25 -19.34 48.47
C LYS A 629 -15.25 -20.39 49.57
N HIS A 630 -14.82 -21.63 49.30
CA HIS A 630 -14.76 -22.67 50.32
C HIS A 630 -13.89 -22.20 51.50
N LEU A 631 -14.39 -22.41 52.72
CA LEU A 631 -13.72 -22.01 53.95
C LEU A 631 -12.43 -22.81 54.12
N ILE A 632 -11.31 -22.12 54.31
CA ILE A 632 -10.05 -22.76 54.73
C ILE A 632 -9.96 -22.58 56.24
N LYS A 633 -10.02 -23.65 57.02
CA LYS A 633 -9.90 -23.50 58.49
C LYS A 633 -8.50 -23.03 58.89
N LYS A 634 -7.50 -23.60 58.24
CA LYS A 634 -6.10 -23.28 58.52
C LYS A 634 -5.29 -23.24 57.23
N LEU A 635 -4.70 -22.08 56.97
CA LEU A 635 -3.77 -21.84 55.87
C LEU A 635 -2.35 -21.77 56.44
N VAL A 636 -1.52 -22.76 56.11
CA VAL A 636 -0.11 -22.79 56.54
C VAL A 636 0.77 -22.36 55.37
N ILE A 637 1.49 -21.25 55.54
CA ILE A 637 2.41 -20.71 54.55
C ILE A 637 3.84 -20.87 55.07
N LYS A 638 4.66 -21.55 54.29
CA LYS A 638 6.09 -21.72 54.54
C LYS A 638 6.87 -20.81 53.59
N ALA A 639 7.67 -19.91 54.15
CA ALA A 639 8.56 -19.02 53.40
C ALA A 639 10.02 -19.42 53.56
N SER A 640 10.82 -19.15 52.52
CA SER A 640 12.24 -19.48 52.45
C SER A 640 13.08 -18.57 53.37
N VAL A 641 12.75 -17.27 53.41
CA VAL A 641 13.38 -16.27 54.29
C VAL A 641 12.32 -15.44 55.02
N GLN A 642 12.70 -14.85 56.16
CA GLN A 642 11.77 -14.08 57.00
C GLN A 642 11.27 -12.79 56.33
N GLU A 643 12.06 -12.23 55.41
CA GLU A 643 11.73 -11.05 54.60
C GLU A 643 10.66 -11.34 53.53
N ASP A 644 10.41 -12.61 53.20
CA ASP A 644 9.33 -13.02 52.31
C ASP A 644 7.98 -13.14 53.04
N LYS A 645 7.95 -12.94 54.36
CA LYS A 645 6.68 -12.92 55.12
C LYS A 645 5.89 -11.66 54.72
N LEU A 646 4.61 -11.85 54.43
CA LEU A 646 3.71 -10.73 54.14
C LEU A 646 3.58 -9.82 55.36
N ASP A 647 3.49 -8.51 55.11
CA ASP A 647 3.05 -7.59 56.15
C ASP A 647 1.58 -7.83 56.55
N GLN A 648 1.18 -7.23 57.67
CA GLN A 648 -0.15 -7.47 58.23
C GLN A 648 -1.28 -7.04 57.28
N SER A 649 -1.11 -5.90 56.59
CA SER A 649 -2.11 -5.36 55.66
C SER A 649 -2.36 -6.32 54.49
N ALA A 650 -1.28 -6.78 53.85
CA ALA A 650 -1.32 -7.75 52.77
C ALA A 650 -1.82 -9.12 53.22
N GLN A 651 -1.45 -9.56 54.42
CA GLN A 651 -1.93 -10.81 55.00
C GLN A 651 -3.44 -10.79 55.25
N ASP A 652 -3.99 -9.68 55.75
CA ASP A 652 -5.42 -9.54 56.03
C ASP A 652 -6.26 -9.62 54.73
N ASP A 653 -5.78 -9.00 53.66
CA ASP A 653 -6.42 -9.09 52.33
C ASP A 653 -6.32 -10.51 51.74
N LEU A 654 -5.17 -11.17 51.85
CA LEU A 654 -5.00 -12.57 51.44
C LEU A 654 -5.95 -13.50 52.22
N GLN A 655 -6.04 -13.32 53.54
CA GLN A 655 -6.92 -14.10 54.40
C GLN A 655 -8.38 -13.92 54.00
N ALA A 656 -8.79 -12.67 53.74
CA ALA A 656 -10.13 -12.32 53.33
C ALA A 656 -10.51 -12.97 51.99
N VAL A 657 -9.68 -12.81 50.95
CA VAL A 657 -9.99 -13.33 49.61
C VAL A 657 -9.99 -14.85 49.56
N CYS A 658 -9.15 -15.50 50.37
CA CYS A 658 -9.07 -16.96 50.45
C CYS A 658 -10.18 -17.58 51.30
N ASN A 659 -10.97 -16.78 52.02
CA ASN A 659 -11.91 -17.22 53.04
C ASN A 659 -11.22 -18.15 54.07
N ALA A 660 -10.11 -17.69 54.66
CA ALA A 660 -9.35 -18.45 55.65
C ALA A 660 -9.63 -17.98 57.08
N GLU A 661 -9.86 -18.89 58.03
CA GLU A 661 -10.07 -18.53 59.45
C GLU A 661 -8.75 -18.12 60.11
N THR A 662 -7.65 -18.82 59.79
CA THR A 662 -6.32 -18.55 60.34
C THR A 662 -5.23 -18.73 59.30
N ILE A 663 -4.20 -17.89 59.38
CA ILE A 663 -2.95 -18.01 58.62
C ILE A 663 -1.81 -18.25 59.60
N GLU A 664 -1.09 -19.36 59.41
CA GLU A 664 0.12 -19.68 60.17
C GLU A 664 1.35 -19.64 59.27
N TRP A 665 2.36 -18.89 59.71
CA TRP A 665 3.65 -18.81 59.03
C TRP A 665 4.65 -19.77 59.66
N MET A 666 5.33 -20.54 58.83
CA MET A 666 6.41 -21.43 59.23
C MET A 666 7.67 -21.14 58.40
N GLN A 667 8.84 -21.43 58.98
CA GLN A 667 10.10 -21.34 58.25
C GLN A 667 10.38 -22.67 57.54
N SER A 668 10.91 -22.62 56.31
CA SER A 668 11.30 -23.80 55.53
C SER A 668 12.72 -23.61 55.00
N GLU A 669 13.57 -24.63 55.17
CA GLU A 669 14.94 -24.66 54.61
C GLU A 669 14.97 -25.13 53.14
N LEU A 670 13.83 -25.55 52.59
CA LEU A 670 13.73 -26.09 51.23
C LEU A 670 13.40 -24.98 50.22
N GLU A 671 14.32 -24.74 49.27
CA GLU A 671 13.99 -24.13 47.98
C GLU A 671 13.05 -25.09 47.22
N THR A 672 11.95 -24.58 46.65
CA THR A 672 11.00 -25.41 45.91
C THR A 672 11.03 -25.14 44.41
N GLU A 673 10.68 -26.16 43.62
CA GLU A 673 10.55 -26.05 42.16
C GLU A 673 9.50 -25.01 41.72
N ASP A 674 8.52 -24.67 42.58
CA ASP A 674 7.38 -23.78 42.29
C ASP A 674 7.53 -22.34 42.85
N GLY A 675 8.72 -21.99 43.37
CA GLY A 675 9.06 -20.63 43.81
C GLY A 675 9.28 -20.46 45.32
N LYS A 676 8.98 -19.26 45.84
CA LYS A 676 9.37 -18.80 47.20
C LYS A 676 8.60 -19.43 48.36
N TYR A 677 7.42 -20.01 48.10
CA TYR A 677 6.45 -20.40 49.13
C TYR A 677 5.93 -21.82 48.96
N ILE A 678 5.84 -22.56 50.07
CA ILE A 678 5.04 -23.80 50.17
C ILE A 678 3.75 -23.48 50.91
N VAL A 679 2.61 -23.85 50.35
CA VAL A 679 1.29 -23.59 50.95
C VAL A 679 0.59 -24.91 51.24
N ASN A 680 0.05 -25.04 52.45
CA ASN A 680 -0.83 -26.14 52.83
C ASN A 680 -2.18 -25.58 53.30
N ILE A 681 -3.27 -26.21 52.88
CA ILE A 681 -4.63 -25.83 53.25
C ILE A 681 -5.32 -26.98 53.97
N ASP A 682 -5.94 -26.69 55.10
CA ASP A 682 -6.87 -27.59 55.77
C ASP A 682 -8.30 -27.21 55.36
N LEU A 683 -8.88 -28.05 54.49
CA LEU A 683 -10.20 -27.83 53.88
C LEU A 683 -11.35 -28.56 54.61
N TYR A 684 -11.02 -29.47 55.54
CA TYR A 684 -11.85 -30.60 56.01
C TYR A 684 -12.30 -31.57 54.91
#